data_AF-A0A673W433-F1
#
_entry.id   AF-A0A673W433-F1
#
_cell.length_a   1.000
_cell.length_b   1.000
_cell.length_c   1.000
_cell.angle_alpha   90.00
_cell.angle_beta   90.00
_cell.angle_gamma   90.00
#
_symmetry.space_group_name_H-M   'P 1'
#
loop_
_entity.id
_entity.type
_entity.pdbx_description
1 polymer ?
#
loop_
_entity_poly.entity_id
_entity_poly.type
_entity_poly.pdbx_seq_one_letter_code
_entity_poly.pdbx_strand_id
1 'polypeptide(L)'
;MFSLSELASLSERQGSSKLLKPWWEVFMEYLVVLMLMVSVLSGTLLLSRDRVVCLPLDLTTTSTNQNTSSSSGAVPQPHPPNRPPTKPSPIPASPWTPARGRRTHLDYQQYVYISHVCYHKALPWYSRFFPYVALLQSLVLLASGCFWFHFPLTSARIEHFLTILAKCCESPWTSRALSHAARQEEGGEETGPQDLQTPPPTLLSSPSVIRNRQSSLDSGTDSPLLVRSDSASTAAPPSPCPSTLSRTSSLSSMSLSRARVPASKSPVVLDGSRQVASLDRRDGEQARALFERVRRFRSHCENSEVIYKVYLAQTVFKLLLVVLIVAYTTPLMSSISFTHTCLPQAHALTGYSAFECTHALASVLHKLLLAYVSLVGLFGLLSIYTLSWILHSSLRQYSFNKLRELGSMRDVPDLCNDLAFLLHMADQYDPLLAQRLSVFLSPVSETRLLEESLERRWGAERLRSMTTVDPEGRPLLQLVALPRLPPALFTLSQLVVLKLELITDAKLPAQVANMTSLRELHLYHCTAAMQPGALVVLQERLEALHLTFTQAAEIPGWVYSLRGLQELHLSGRLGCEGGVGRGWALGSLRQLRHLRVLVLRGMLQRVPGELGELAGSLVRLEIHNEGSRLLVLTGLRRVAGLTELQLQDCHLERLPSALLALTSLRTLDLQHNSLRTLEELLGLAHIRRLSCLRLAHNRVLALPASVGVLRALELLDLGYNQLQSLPPALFNLHHLRRLLLAGNLLDELPAEVGALTFLTELDLSGNRLESLPPELFSRCLELRSLNVSHNSLGSLPPGLSNLSQLSRLDLRSNSLEELPMELGCCSGLHGEGLLVEDWLLHALPRHVKEFLTQPGSHTCKSLESHSRPDSDSFPYFSATQWSFSSALESRI
;
A
#
# COMPACT_ATOMS: atom_id res chain seq x y z
N MET A 1 18.17 -53.62 -24.03
CA MET A 1 18.34 -52.53 -25.02
C MET A 1 17.64 -51.32 -24.46
N PHE A 2 18.23 -50.12 -24.52
CA PHE A 2 17.48 -48.89 -24.26
C PHE A 2 16.59 -48.56 -25.48
N SER A 3 15.38 -48.07 -25.23
CA SER A 3 14.45 -47.65 -26.28
C SER A 3 14.41 -46.11 -26.35
N LEU A 4 14.34 -45.56 -27.57
CA LEU A 4 14.27 -44.09 -27.76
C LEU A 4 12.97 -43.49 -27.20
N SER A 5 11.94 -44.30 -26.97
CA SER A 5 10.70 -43.91 -26.31
C SER A 5 10.87 -43.52 -24.84
N GLU A 6 11.83 -44.09 -24.11
CA GLU A 6 12.09 -43.69 -22.72
C GLU A 6 12.65 -42.25 -22.65
N LEU A 7 13.50 -41.87 -23.60
CA LEU A 7 14.01 -40.49 -23.74
C LEU A 7 12.92 -39.47 -24.07
N ALA A 8 11.84 -39.87 -24.75
CA ALA A 8 10.72 -38.96 -25.04
C ALA A 8 10.00 -38.49 -23.76
N SER A 9 9.93 -39.33 -22.72
CA SER A 9 9.26 -38.99 -21.45
C SER A 9 9.91 -37.82 -20.69
N LEU A 10 11.20 -37.56 -20.93
CA LEU A 10 11.92 -36.41 -20.38
C LEU A 10 11.55 -35.09 -21.08
N SER A 11 11.02 -35.15 -22.30
CA SER A 11 10.60 -33.98 -23.09
C SER A 11 9.24 -33.45 -22.65
N GLU A 12 8.27 -34.33 -22.38
CA GLU A 12 6.90 -33.92 -22.03
C GLU A 12 6.82 -33.13 -20.71
N ARG A 13 7.66 -33.46 -19.72
CA ARG A 13 7.71 -32.75 -18.42
C ARG A 13 8.19 -31.29 -18.52
N GLN A 14 8.73 -30.85 -19.65
CA GLN A 14 9.31 -29.51 -19.80
C GLN A 14 8.32 -28.42 -20.24
N GLY A 15 7.03 -28.72 -20.40
CA GLY A 15 6.03 -27.84 -21.04
C GLY A 15 6.04 -26.37 -20.60
N SER A 16 6.03 -26.10 -19.29
CA SER A 16 6.07 -24.75 -18.70
C SER A 16 7.48 -24.12 -18.69
N SER A 17 8.53 -24.94 -18.65
CA SER A 17 9.93 -24.50 -18.49
C SER A 17 10.53 -23.91 -19.77
N LYS A 18 9.85 -24.03 -20.92
CA LYS A 18 10.29 -23.49 -22.22
C LYS A 18 10.53 -21.98 -22.19
N LEU A 19 9.74 -21.23 -21.42
CA LEU A 19 9.85 -19.78 -21.21
C LEU A 19 11.17 -19.32 -20.56
N LEU A 20 11.95 -20.26 -20.02
CA LEU A 20 13.21 -20.00 -19.30
C LEU A 20 14.40 -20.73 -19.96
N LYS A 21 14.25 -21.11 -21.24
CA LYS A 21 15.29 -21.77 -22.04
C LYS A 21 15.74 -20.86 -23.20
N PRO A 22 16.88 -20.15 -23.06
CA PRO A 22 17.51 -19.45 -24.18
C PRO A 22 17.96 -20.43 -25.27
N TRP A 23 18.19 -19.89 -26.48
CA TRP A 23 18.54 -20.67 -27.68
C TRP A 23 19.73 -21.62 -27.49
N TRP A 24 20.68 -21.28 -26.62
CA TRP A 24 21.87 -22.10 -26.37
C TRP A 24 21.56 -23.39 -25.61
N GLU A 25 20.74 -23.38 -24.54
CA GLU A 25 20.37 -24.62 -23.84
C GLU A 25 19.56 -25.55 -24.75
N VAL A 26 18.68 -24.97 -25.58
CA VAL A 26 17.91 -25.72 -26.59
C VAL A 26 18.82 -26.41 -27.60
N PHE A 27 19.82 -25.70 -28.14
CA PHE A 27 20.80 -26.30 -29.06
C PHE A 27 21.65 -27.38 -28.36
N MET A 28 22.03 -27.15 -27.10
CA MET A 28 22.81 -28.09 -26.30
C MET A 28 22.06 -29.40 -26.01
N GLU A 29 20.75 -29.34 -25.75
CA GLU A 29 19.91 -30.54 -25.64
C GLU A 29 19.88 -31.34 -26.96
N TYR A 30 19.73 -30.67 -28.11
CA TYR A 30 19.79 -31.35 -29.42
C TYR A 30 21.17 -31.97 -29.72
N LEU A 31 22.27 -31.32 -29.33
CA LEU A 31 23.61 -31.91 -29.44
C LEU A 31 23.74 -33.18 -28.58
N VAL A 32 23.24 -33.17 -27.35
CA VAL A 32 23.28 -34.34 -26.46
C VAL A 32 22.40 -35.48 -26.99
N VAL A 33 21.23 -35.18 -27.58
CA VAL A 33 20.41 -36.19 -28.29
C VAL A 33 21.18 -36.79 -29.48
N LEU A 34 21.91 -35.98 -30.26
CA LEU A 34 22.71 -36.49 -31.37
C LEU A 34 23.92 -37.32 -30.89
N MET A 35 24.56 -36.95 -29.78
CA MET A 35 25.60 -37.74 -29.11
C MET A 35 25.06 -39.08 -28.60
N LEU A 36 23.85 -39.10 -28.00
CA LEU A 36 23.16 -40.32 -27.62
C LEU A 36 22.91 -41.23 -28.83
N MET A 37 22.39 -40.67 -29.94
CA MET A 37 22.18 -41.42 -31.19
C MET A 37 23.48 -42.03 -31.74
N VAL A 38 24.60 -41.30 -31.73
CA VAL A 38 25.92 -41.83 -32.13
C VAL A 38 26.37 -42.97 -31.20
N SER A 39 26.19 -42.83 -29.88
CA SER A 39 26.57 -43.87 -28.91
C SER A 39 25.74 -45.15 -29.06
N VAL A 40 24.42 -45.03 -29.29
CA VAL A 40 23.50 -46.17 -29.49
C VAL A 40 23.75 -46.84 -30.85
N LEU A 41 24.02 -46.09 -31.91
CA LEU A 41 24.44 -46.63 -33.20
C LEU A 41 25.77 -47.40 -33.10
N SER A 42 26.74 -46.83 -32.39
CA SER A 42 28.04 -47.49 -32.16
C SER A 42 27.89 -48.77 -31.33
N GLY A 43 27.03 -48.76 -30.30
CA GLY A 43 26.78 -49.92 -29.45
C GLY A 43 26.00 -51.04 -30.14
N THR A 44 25.03 -50.70 -30.99
CA THR A 44 24.29 -51.69 -31.79
C THR A 44 25.15 -52.29 -32.91
N LEU A 45 26.04 -51.51 -33.54
CA LEU A 45 27.03 -52.03 -34.49
C LEU A 45 28.02 -53.00 -33.81
N LEU A 46 28.48 -52.67 -32.60
CA LEU A 46 29.32 -53.56 -31.80
C LEU A 46 28.58 -54.87 -31.47
N LEU A 47 27.42 -54.79 -30.81
CA LEU A 47 26.64 -55.96 -30.39
C LEU A 47 26.19 -56.88 -31.54
N SER A 48 26.05 -56.37 -32.76
CA SER A 48 25.58 -57.15 -33.92
C SER A 48 26.70 -57.69 -34.84
N ARG A 49 27.90 -57.08 -34.83
CA ARG A 49 28.95 -57.36 -35.83
C ARG A 49 30.37 -57.44 -35.29
N ASP A 50 30.59 -57.30 -33.98
CA ASP A 50 31.94 -57.36 -33.42
C ASP A 50 32.53 -58.78 -33.51
N ARG A 51 33.36 -58.98 -34.54
CA ARG A 51 34.11 -60.21 -34.81
C ARG A 51 35.54 -59.84 -35.15
N VAL A 52 36.47 -60.45 -34.41
CA VAL A 52 37.90 -60.41 -34.71
C VAL A 52 38.29 -61.72 -35.39
N VAL A 53 39.02 -61.65 -36.50
CA VAL A 53 39.50 -62.83 -37.22
C VAL A 53 41.01 -62.89 -37.11
N CYS A 54 41.53 -63.96 -36.50
CA CYS A 54 42.96 -64.16 -36.26
C CYS A 54 43.53 -65.30 -37.12
N LEU A 55 44.72 -65.08 -37.69
CA LEU A 55 45.47 -66.06 -38.49
C LEU A 55 46.88 -66.26 -37.91
N PRO A 56 47.45 -67.48 -37.93
CA PRO A 56 48.77 -67.75 -37.36
C PRO A 56 49.90 -67.09 -38.15
N LEU A 57 50.93 -66.62 -37.43
CA LEU A 57 52.20 -66.13 -37.95
C LEU A 57 53.32 -67.12 -37.62
N ASP A 58 54.21 -67.38 -38.58
CA ASP A 58 55.47 -68.09 -38.30
C ASP A 58 56.55 -67.08 -37.88
N LEU A 59 57.15 -67.28 -36.72
CA LEU A 59 58.32 -66.52 -36.27
C LEU A 59 59.66 -67.09 -36.77
N THR A 60 59.66 -67.72 -37.95
CA THR A 60 60.85 -68.30 -38.59
C THR A 60 61.53 -67.39 -39.63
N THR A 61 61.10 -66.13 -39.77
CA THR A 61 61.82 -65.09 -40.53
C THR A 61 61.65 -63.70 -39.90
N THR A 62 62.60 -63.25 -39.07
CA THR A 62 62.67 -61.87 -38.57
C THR A 62 64.09 -61.27 -38.66
N SER A 63 64.64 -61.26 -39.88
CA SER A 63 65.62 -60.28 -40.33
C SER A 63 65.46 -60.14 -41.86
N THR A 64 65.14 -58.99 -42.44
CA THR A 64 65.25 -57.60 -41.96
C THR A 64 63.97 -56.77 -42.18
N ASN A 65 64.02 -55.48 -41.82
CA ASN A 65 63.11 -54.37 -42.22
C ASN A 65 61.98 -53.98 -41.24
N GLN A 66 62.37 -53.55 -40.05
CA GLN A 66 61.88 -52.26 -39.54
C GLN A 66 63.08 -51.39 -39.12
N ASN A 67 63.28 -50.27 -39.80
CA ASN A 67 63.53 -48.95 -39.19
C ASN A 67 63.66 -47.86 -40.26
N THR A 68 63.49 -46.61 -39.81
CA THR A 68 63.20 -45.42 -40.62
C THR A 68 64.43 -44.63 -41.07
N SER A 69 64.16 -43.63 -41.93
CA SER A 69 64.72 -42.27 -41.95
C SER A 69 66.12 -41.97 -42.53
N SER A 70 66.10 -41.06 -43.53
CA SER A 70 67.00 -39.90 -43.75
C SER A 70 68.51 -40.07 -44.03
N SER A 71 68.85 -39.94 -45.32
CA SER A 71 69.85 -39.01 -45.89
C SER A 71 71.16 -38.66 -45.15
N SER A 72 72.31 -38.98 -45.74
CA SER A 72 73.44 -38.04 -46.05
C SER A 72 74.69 -38.78 -46.57
N GLY A 73 75.73 -38.04 -47.01
CA GLY A 73 77.14 -38.47 -46.84
C GLY A 73 77.81 -39.24 -47.99
N ALA A 74 78.40 -38.51 -48.93
CA ALA A 74 79.14 -39.01 -50.09
C ALA A 74 80.56 -39.59 -49.83
N VAL A 75 81.09 -40.28 -50.86
CA VAL A 75 82.53 -40.32 -51.28
C VAL A 75 83.49 -41.33 -50.55
N PRO A 76 84.51 -41.92 -51.24
CA PRO A 76 84.66 -43.40 -51.21
C PRO A 76 86.10 -44.01 -51.14
N GLN A 77 86.16 -45.37 -51.19
CA GLN A 77 87.28 -46.22 -51.70
C GLN A 77 88.58 -46.30 -50.82
N PRO A 78 89.52 -47.27 -51.00
CA PRO A 78 89.75 -48.12 -52.19
C PRO A 78 89.95 -49.66 -52.01
N HIS A 79 90.16 -50.32 -53.16
CA HIS A 79 90.58 -51.72 -53.46
C HIS A 79 92.05 -52.04 -53.02
N PRO A 80 92.76 -53.18 -53.34
CA PRO A 80 92.61 -54.18 -54.44
C PRO A 80 93.01 -55.67 -54.09
N PRO A 81 93.51 -56.56 -55.01
CA PRO A 81 92.73 -57.32 -56.01
C PRO A 81 93.11 -58.83 -56.17
N ASN A 82 92.50 -59.50 -57.19
CA ASN A 82 92.94 -60.68 -58.02
C ASN A 82 91.85 -61.76 -58.12
N ARG A 83 91.59 -62.47 -59.24
CA ARG A 83 92.07 -62.44 -60.66
C ARG A 83 90.91 -62.94 -61.61
N PRO A 84 91.03 -63.07 -62.95
CA PRO A 84 89.94 -62.65 -63.86
C PRO A 84 89.40 -63.80 -64.80
N PRO A 85 88.95 -63.62 -66.08
CA PRO A 85 87.54 -63.90 -66.40
C PRO A 85 87.25 -64.81 -67.62
N THR A 86 86.08 -65.45 -67.67
CA THR A 86 85.60 -66.18 -68.87
C THR A 86 84.09 -66.07 -69.14
N LYS A 87 83.76 -65.38 -70.25
CA LYS A 87 82.59 -65.47 -71.17
C LYS A 87 81.15 -65.72 -70.64
N PRO A 88 80.13 -65.01 -71.18
CA PRO A 88 78.72 -65.22 -70.85
C PRO A 88 78.06 -66.36 -71.66
N SER A 89 77.16 -67.11 -71.02
CA SER A 89 76.18 -68.01 -71.65
C SER A 89 74.94 -68.14 -70.72
N PRO A 90 73.81 -68.71 -71.17
CA PRO A 90 72.56 -67.94 -71.18
C PRO A 90 71.63 -68.11 -69.97
N ILE A 91 70.59 -67.27 -69.93
CA ILE A 91 69.46 -67.31 -69.01
C ILE A 91 68.76 -68.68 -69.06
N PRO A 92 68.65 -69.41 -67.93
CA PRO A 92 67.64 -70.44 -67.76
C PRO A 92 66.37 -69.79 -67.19
N ALA A 93 65.31 -69.72 -67.99
CA ALA A 93 63.99 -69.36 -67.46
C ALA A 93 63.49 -70.47 -66.52
N SER A 94 63.02 -70.10 -65.33
CA SER A 94 62.34 -71.01 -64.40
C SER A 94 60.99 -70.40 -63.96
N PRO A 95 59.97 -71.22 -63.65
CA PRO A 95 58.60 -70.85 -63.98
C PRO A 95 57.89 -69.98 -62.94
N TRP A 96 56.84 -69.30 -63.43
CA TRP A 96 55.78 -68.75 -62.59
C TRP A 96 55.06 -69.89 -61.83
N THR A 97 55.48 -70.15 -60.59
CA THR A 97 54.73 -71.07 -59.71
C THR A 97 53.42 -70.40 -59.28
N PRO A 98 52.23 -70.98 -59.57
CA PRO A 98 50.98 -70.42 -59.09
C PRO A 98 50.92 -70.47 -57.56
N ALA A 99 50.48 -69.39 -56.93
CA ALA A 99 50.42 -69.27 -55.48
C ALA A 99 49.50 -70.35 -54.89
N ARG A 100 50.08 -71.31 -54.15
CA ARG A 100 49.32 -72.36 -53.45
C ARG A 100 48.89 -71.84 -52.08
N GLY A 101 47.61 -71.93 -51.77
CA GLY A 101 47.07 -71.59 -50.46
C GLY A 101 47.70 -72.43 -49.34
N ARG A 102 48.11 -71.78 -48.25
CA ARG A 102 48.74 -72.43 -47.09
C ARG A 102 47.74 -73.32 -46.34
N ARG A 103 48.17 -74.53 -45.97
CA ARG A 103 47.47 -75.38 -44.98
C ARG A 103 48.16 -75.19 -43.62
N THR A 104 47.40 -74.91 -42.57
CA THR A 104 47.90 -74.64 -41.21
C THR A 104 47.64 -75.79 -40.22
N HIS A 105 46.89 -76.81 -40.63
CA HIS A 105 46.49 -77.96 -39.80
C HIS A 105 45.73 -77.59 -38.50
N LEU A 106 45.05 -76.44 -38.52
CA LEU A 106 44.13 -75.99 -37.46
C LEU A 106 42.66 -76.25 -37.85
N ASP A 107 41.89 -76.78 -36.91
CA ASP A 107 40.43 -76.92 -37.01
C ASP A 107 39.71 -75.59 -36.83
N TYR A 108 38.51 -75.48 -37.41
CA TYR A 108 37.66 -74.29 -37.31
C TYR A 108 37.40 -73.86 -35.85
N GLN A 109 37.18 -74.83 -34.96
CA GLN A 109 36.93 -74.55 -33.54
C GLN A 109 38.16 -73.96 -32.82
N GLN A 110 39.38 -74.32 -33.23
CA GLN A 110 40.60 -73.71 -32.71
C GLN A 110 40.70 -72.24 -33.16
N TYR A 111 40.38 -71.92 -34.43
CA TYR A 111 40.33 -70.52 -34.90
C TYR A 111 39.32 -69.69 -34.10
N VAL A 112 38.11 -70.20 -33.86
CA VAL A 112 37.09 -69.50 -33.05
C VAL A 112 37.60 -69.24 -31.62
N TYR A 113 38.25 -70.24 -31.01
CA TYR A 113 38.88 -70.09 -29.68
C TYR A 113 39.99 -69.04 -29.67
N ILE A 114 40.91 -69.08 -30.64
CA ILE A 114 42.02 -68.10 -30.77
C ILE A 114 41.45 -66.69 -30.94
N SER A 115 40.49 -66.50 -31.85
CA SER A 115 39.80 -65.23 -32.05
C SER A 115 39.19 -64.70 -30.76
N HIS A 116 38.56 -65.54 -29.94
CA HIS A 116 38.01 -65.14 -28.65
C HIS A 116 39.11 -64.78 -27.63
N VAL A 117 40.17 -65.56 -27.51
CA VAL A 117 41.31 -65.27 -26.61
C VAL A 117 41.99 -63.94 -27.00
N CYS A 118 42.21 -63.72 -28.29
CA CYS A 118 42.83 -62.50 -28.80
C CYS A 118 41.89 -61.28 -28.76
N TYR A 119 40.58 -61.47 -28.90
CA TYR A 119 39.59 -60.42 -28.62
C TYR A 119 39.72 -59.87 -27.18
N HIS A 120 39.94 -60.76 -26.20
CA HIS A 120 40.13 -60.35 -24.82
C HIS A 120 41.53 -59.78 -24.52
N LYS A 121 42.59 -60.37 -25.09
CA LYS A 121 44.00 -60.05 -24.77
C LYS A 121 44.67 -58.98 -25.65
N ALA A 122 44.34 -58.89 -26.94
CA ALA A 122 45.06 -58.06 -27.91
C ALA A 122 44.34 -56.77 -28.31
N LEU A 123 43.00 -56.73 -28.29
CA LEU A 123 42.26 -55.50 -28.59
C LEU A 123 42.32 -54.51 -27.42
N PRO A 124 42.59 -53.21 -27.66
CA PRO A 124 42.47 -52.16 -26.65
C PRO A 124 41.09 -52.20 -25.96
N TRP A 125 41.06 -51.96 -24.65
CA TRP A 125 39.80 -51.91 -23.88
C TRP A 125 38.82 -50.89 -24.47
N TYR A 126 39.34 -49.76 -24.96
CA TYR A 126 38.54 -48.68 -25.50
C TYR A 126 37.77 -49.05 -26.78
N SER A 127 38.34 -49.89 -27.66
CA SER A 127 37.65 -50.38 -28.86
C SER A 127 36.38 -51.18 -28.51
N ARG A 128 36.40 -51.86 -27.35
CA ARG A 128 35.30 -52.69 -26.83
C ARG A 128 34.30 -51.89 -25.98
N PHE A 129 34.75 -50.88 -25.25
CA PHE A 129 33.92 -50.15 -24.28
C PHE A 129 33.49 -48.73 -24.70
N PHE A 130 34.06 -48.15 -25.76
CA PHE A 130 33.73 -46.79 -26.25
C PHE A 130 32.22 -46.50 -26.31
N PRO A 131 31.34 -47.35 -26.89
CA PRO A 131 29.92 -47.00 -27.02
C PRO A 131 29.21 -46.83 -25.67
N TYR A 132 29.56 -47.66 -24.68
CA TYR A 132 28.97 -47.62 -23.34
C TYR A 132 29.49 -46.41 -22.55
N VAL A 133 30.76 -46.06 -22.72
CA VAL A 133 31.38 -44.86 -22.12
C VAL A 133 30.78 -43.59 -22.71
N ALA A 134 30.61 -43.53 -24.04
CA ALA A 134 29.97 -42.42 -24.74
C ALA A 134 28.48 -42.28 -24.38
N LEU A 135 27.76 -43.39 -24.21
CA LEU A 135 26.37 -43.40 -23.72
C LEU A 135 26.28 -42.81 -22.31
N LEU A 136 27.11 -43.31 -21.38
CA LEU A 136 27.16 -42.81 -19.99
C LEU A 136 27.48 -41.32 -19.93
N GLN A 137 28.48 -40.86 -20.70
CA GLN A 137 28.87 -39.45 -20.74
C GLN A 137 27.75 -38.55 -21.29
N SER A 138 27.04 -39.00 -22.34
CA SER A 138 25.92 -38.26 -22.91
C SER A 138 24.72 -38.21 -21.94
N LEU A 139 24.47 -39.27 -21.17
CA LEU A 139 23.45 -39.29 -20.11
C LEU A 139 23.81 -38.37 -18.93
N VAL A 140 25.08 -38.30 -18.51
CA VAL A 140 25.54 -37.37 -17.47
C VAL A 140 25.42 -35.92 -17.94
N LEU A 141 25.76 -35.63 -19.20
CA LEU A 141 25.57 -34.31 -19.79
C LEU A 141 24.08 -33.92 -19.83
N LEU A 142 23.19 -34.83 -20.25
CA LEU A 142 21.73 -34.61 -20.23
C LEU A 142 21.22 -34.30 -18.82
N ALA A 143 21.58 -35.12 -17.83
CA ALA A 143 21.20 -34.93 -16.43
C ALA A 143 21.71 -33.59 -15.87
N SER A 144 22.93 -33.18 -16.23
CA SER A 144 23.51 -31.89 -15.82
C SER A 144 22.84 -30.67 -16.49
N GLY A 145 22.13 -30.86 -17.60
CA GLY A 145 21.31 -29.82 -18.23
C GLY A 145 19.99 -29.60 -17.50
N CYS A 146 19.31 -30.68 -17.09
CA CYS A 146 18.01 -30.63 -16.42
C CYS A 146 18.09 -30.43 -14.90
N PHE A 147 19.27 -30.55 -14.28
CA PHE A 147 19.44 -30.56 -12.81
C PHE A 147 18.74 -29.39 -12.11
N TRP A 148 18.99 -28.14 -12.53
CA TRP A 148 18.41 -26.95 -11.90
C TRP A 148 16.88 -26.83 -12.01
N PHE A 149 16.25 -27.50 -12.98
CA PHE A 149 14.78 -27.59 -13.09
C PHE A 149 14.17 -28.65 -12.17
N HIS A 150 14.94 -29.66 -11.74
CA HIS A 150 14.43 -30.76 -10.89
C HIS A 150 14.90 -30.69 -9.43
N PHE A 151 15.94 -29.91 -9.12
CA PHE A 151 16.44 -29.76 -7.75
C PHE A 151 15.44 -28.98 -6.87
N PRO A 152 14.92 -29.54 -5.76
CA PRO A 152 13.75 -28.98 -5.05
C PRO A 152 13.86 -27.52 -4.57
N LEU A 153 15.08 -27.06 -4.23
CA LEU A 153 15.30 -25.69 -3.74
C LEU A 153 15.31 -24.63 -4.85
N THR A 154 15.44 -25.05 -6.11
CA THR A 154 15.36 -24.16 -7.28
C THR A 154 14.04 -24.36 -8.03
N SER A 155 13.57 -25.60 -8.23
CA SER A 155 12.35 -25.92 -8.98
C SER A 155 11.12 -25.21 -8.44
N ALA A 156 10.87 -25.26 -7.13
CA ALA A 156 9.70 -24.63 -6.49
C ALA A 156 9.66 -23.10 -6.70
N ARG A 157 10.83 -22.44 -6.82
CA ARG A 157 10.93 -21.00 -7.11
C ARG A 157 10.75 -20.70 -8.59
N ILE A 158 11.28 -21.55 -9.48
CA ILE A 158 11.11 -21.45 -10.92
C ILE A 158 9.63 -21.65 -11.31
N GLU A 159 8.96 -22.66 -10.74
CA GLU A 159 7.52 -22.87 -10.91
C GLU A 159 6.70 -21.69 -10.39
N HIS A 160 7.02 -21.15 -9.21
CA HIS A 160 6.34 -19.97 -8.68
C HIS A 160 6.54 -18.73 -9.59
N PHE A 161 7.75 -18.51 -10.10
CA PHE A 161 8.04 -17.45 -11.07
C PHE A 161 7.21 -17.60 -12.35
N LEU A 162 7.21 -18.80 -12.95
CA LEU A 162 6.47 -19.10 -14.18
C LEU A 162 4.95 -18.94 -13.99
N THR A 163 4.40 -19.36 -12.85
CA THR A 163 2.96 -19.15 -12.55
C THR A 163 2.58 -17.70 -12.23
N ILE A 164 3.54 -16.86 -11.82
CA ILE A 164 3.36 -15.40 -11.73
C ILE A 164 3.41 -14.80 -13.13
N LEU A 165 4.44 -15.09 -13.94
CA LEU A 165 4.57 -14.59 -15.31
C LEU A 165 3.33 -14.91 -16.16
N ALA A 166 2.85 -16.16 -16.13
CA ALA A 166 1.63 -16.55 -16.83
C ALA A 166 0.43 -15.67 -16.46
N LYS A 167 0.19 -15.46 -15.15
CA LYS A 167 -0.91 -14.61 -14.65
C LYS A 167 -0.69 -13.13 -14.97
N CYS A 168 0.55 -12.64 -15.02
CA CYS A 168 0.86 -11.30 -15.50
C CYS A 168 0.53 -11.15 -17.00
N CYS A 169 0.74 -12.19 -17.81
CA CYS A 169 0.38 -12.21 -19.23
C CYS A 169 -1.13 -12.36 -19.49
N GLU A 170 -1.84 -13.14 -18.67
CA GLU A 170 -3.29 -13.32 -18.73
C GLU A 170 -4.07 -12.10 -18.24
N SER A 171 -3.54 -11.34 -17.26
CA SER A 171 -4.27 -10.26 -16.60
C SER A 171 -4.57 -9.07 -17.54
N PRO A 172 -5.85 -8.73 -17.81
CA PRO A 172 -6.24 -7.64 -18.72
C PRO A 172 -5.79 -6.25 -18.22
N TRP A 173 -5.48 -6.11 -16.93
CA TRP A 173 -4.88 -4.90 -16.37
C TRP A 173 -3.55 -4.52 -17.05
N THR A 174 -2.72 -5.48 -17.49
CA THR A 174 -1.42 -5.16 -18.10
C THR A 174 -1.58 -4.45 -19.43
N SER A 175 -2.35 -5.04 -20.35
CA SER A 175 -2.71 -4.45 -21.64
C SER A 175 -3.31 -3.05 -21.46
N ARG A 176 -4.17 -2.87 -20.46
CA ARG A 176 -4.76 -1.55 -20.17
C ARG A 176 -3.75 -0.55 -19.63
N ALA A 177 -2.95 -0.90 -18.62
CA ALA A 177 -1.93 -0.02 -18.05
C ALA A 177 -0.90 0.40 -19.12
N LEU A 178 -0.44 -0.53 -19.96
CA LEU A 178 0.46 -0.26 -21.09
C LEU A 178 -0.19 0.68 -22.12
N SER A 179 -1.46 0.47 -22.49
CA SER A 179 -2.16 1.36 -23.42
C SER A 179 -2.41 2.77 -22.85
N HIS A 180 -2.53 2.91 -21.52
CA HIS A 180 -2.58 4.22 -20.87
C HIS A 180 -1.21 4.89 -20.80
N ALA A 181 -0.11 4.13 -20.71
CA ALA A 181 1.24 4.68 -20.72
C ALA A 181 1.64 5.16 -22.13
N ALA A 182 1.40 4.35 -23.17
CA ALA A 182 1.61 4.74 -24.57
C ALA A 182 0.82 6.01 -24.96
N ARG A 183 -0.43 6.16 -24.49
CA ARG A 183 -1.21 7.39 -24.68
C ARG A 183 -0.66 8.62 -23.94
N GLN A 184 0.17 8.43 -22.92
CA GLN A 184 0.88 9.52 -22.24
C GLN A 184 2.20 9.88 -22.95
N GLU A 185 2.73 9.01 -23.80
CA GLU A 185 3.83 9.32 -24.73
C GLU A 185 3.30 10.12 -25.94
N GLU A 186 2.20 9.70 -26.58
CA GLU A 186 1.56 10.44 -27.69
C GLU A 186 1.13 11.86 -27.30
N GLY A 187 0.71 12.08 -26.06
CA GLY A 187 0.35 13.40 -25.53
C GLY A 187 1.53 14.27 -25.09
N GLY A 188 2.77 13.81 -25.27
CA GLY A 188 3.98 14.45 -24.73
C GLY A 188 4.69 15.45 -25.66
N GLU A 189 4.41 15.44 -26.97
CA GLU A 189 5.20 16.21 -27.96
C GLU A 189 4.64 17.62 -28.28
N GLU A 190 3.40 17.95 -27.90
CA GLU A 190 2.83 19.30 -28.12
C GLU A 190 3.04 20.26 -26.92
N THR A 191 4.29 20.68 -26.67
CA THR A 191 4.58 21.93 -25.92
C THR A 191 5.92 22.57 -26.34
N GLY A 192 5.98 23.05 -27.59
CA GLY A 192 7.03 23.99 -28.02
C GLY A 192 6.84 25.38 -27.38
N PRO A 193 7.92 26.13 -27.06
CA PRO A 193 7.83 27.32 -26.22
C PRO A 193 7.45 28.60 -26.98
N GLN A 194 6.67 29.48 -26.33
CA GLN A 194 6.60 30.91 -26.62
C GLN A 194 6.49 31.71 -25.30
N ASP A 195 7.17 32.85 -25.25
CA ASP A 195 7.40 33.66 -24.04
C ASP A 195 6.20 34.55 -23.64
N LEU A 196 6.15 34.97 -22.36
CA LEU A 196 6.34 36.38 -21.97
C LEU A 196 6.41 36.60 -20.44
N GLN A 197 7.45 37.33 -19.99
CA GLN A 197 7.44 38.45 -19.00
C GLN A 197 6.78 38.26 -17.59
N THR A 198 7.32 38.71 -16.44
CA THR A 198 8.45 39.62 -16.09
C THR A 198 9.06 39.29 -14.70
N PRO A 199 10.30 39.75 -14.40
CA PRO A 199 10.79 39.96 -13.03
C PRO A 199 10.89 41.47 -12.65
N PRO A 200 10.93 41.84 -11.34
CA PRO A 200 11.11 43.22 -10.88
C PRO A 200 12.59 43.70 -10.93
N PRO A 201 12.86 45.03 -10.83
CA PRO A 201 14.14 45.63 -11.22
C PRO A 201 15.11 45.99 -10.07
N THR A 202 16.21 46.70 -10.44
CA THR A 202 17.23 47.39 -9.60
C THR A 202 18.28 46.52 -8.90
N LEU A 203 19.58 46.89 -8.81
CA LEU A 203 20.30 48.11 -9.24
C LEU A 203 21.78 47.83 -9.66
N LEU A 204 22.47 48.86 -10.18
CA LEU A 204 23.73 48.86 -10.94
C LEU A 204 25.02 48.50 -10.16
N SER A 205 25.98 47.84 -10.83
CA SER A 205 27.39 48.29 -10.98
C SER A 205 28.22 47.36 -11.90
N SER A 206 29.38 47.83 -12.39
CA SER A 206 30.28 47.18 -13.38
C SER A 206 31.72 47.73 -13.20
N PRO A 207 32.77 47.33 -13.98
CA PRO A 207 32.85 46.33 -15.06
C PRO A 207 34.09 45.36 -14.99
N SER A 208 34.15 44.43 -15.96
CA SER A 208 35.29 43.67 -16.57
C SER A 208 36.75 43.74 -16.05
N VAL A 209 37.51 42.63 -16.19
CA VAL A 209 38.88 42.57 -16.83
C VAL A 209 39.43 41.13 -17.01
N ILE A 210 39.75 40.73 -18.28
CA ILE A 210 40.93 40.00 -18.83
C ILE A 210 41.52 38.79 -18.01
N ARG A 211 41.73 37.56 -18.54
CA ARG A 211 42.74 37.19 -19.58
C ARG A 211 42.62 35.75 -20.16
N ASN A 212 43.16 35.54 -21.38
CA ASN A 212 43.31 34.23 -22.05
C ASN A 212 44.63 33.49 -21.74
N ARG A 213 44.61 32.14 -21.88
CA ARG A 213 45.57 31.27 -22.62
C ARG A 213 45.03 29.82 -22.55
N GLN A 214 44.82 29.01 -23.61
CA GLN A 214 45.49 28.70 -24.89
C GLN A 214 46.74 27.81 -24.83
N SER A 215 46.60 26.62 -25.42
CA SER A 215 47.60 25.79 -26.13
C SER A 215 46.84 25.00 -27.22
N SER A 216 47.07 25.07 -28.54
CA SER A 216 48.30 25.04 -29.37
C SER A 216 48.84 23.59 -29.55
N LEU A 217 49.05 23.01 -30.74
CA LEU A 217 49.08 23.52 -32.14
C LEU A 217 48.55 22.47 -33.17
N ASP A 218 48.15 22.96 -34.35
CA ASP A 218 48.37 22.49 -35.75
C ASP A 218 48.17 20.99 -36.15
N SER A 219 47.75 20.59 -37.36
CA SER A 219 47.47 21.22 -38.69
C SER A 219 46.46 20.34 -39.49
N GLY A 220 45.84 20.72 -40.62
CA GLY A 220 45.84 21.96 -41.40
C GLY A 220 45.52 21.73 -42.91
N THR A 221 45.49 22.82 -43.69
CA THR A 221 45.56 22.96 -45.17
C THR A 221 44.45 22.44 -46.13
N ASP A 222 44.18 23.32 -47.11
CA ASP A 222 43.67 23.16 -48.48
C ASP A 222 42.17 22.93 -48.80
N SER A 223 41.59 23.99 -49.36
CA SER A 223 40.34 24.08 -50.17
C SER A 223 40.75 24.44 -51.63
N PRO A 224 39.84 24.70 -52.59
CA PRO A 224 38.39 24.42 -52.69
C PRO A 224 38.04 23.66 -54.01
N LEU A 225 36.76 23.60 -54.40
CA LEU A 225 36.23 24.09 -55.71
C LEU A 225 34.72 23.82 -55.88
N LEU A 226 33.98 24.89 -56.25
CA LEU A 226 32.75 24.93 -57.11
C LEU A 226 31.58 23.94 -56.82
N VAL A 227 30.44 24.42 -56.27
CA VAL A 227 29.25 25.02 -56.99
C VAL A 227 28.20 23.93 -57.34
N ARG A 228 26.98 23.98 -56.75
CA ARG A 228 25.75 24.68 -57.24
C ARG A 228 25.35 24.27 -58.67
N SER A 229 24.08 24.03 -59.04
CA SER A 229 22.80 23.96 -58.31
C SER A 229 21.68 23.60 -59.30
N ASP A 230 20.61 22.91 -58.86
CA ASP A 230 19.29 22.83 -59.53
C ASP A 230 19.27 22.19 -60.96
N SER A 231 18.15 21.86 -61.62
CA SER A 231 16.85 21.29 -61.18
C SER A 231 16.10 20.62 -62.37
N ALA A 232 14.99 19.92 -62.12
CA ALA A 232 13.85 19.68 -63.03
C ALA A 232 14.02 18.96 -64.41
N SER A 233 13.71 17.64 -64.41
CA SER A 233 12.77 16.92 -65.32
C SER A 233 12.77 17.13 -66.87
N THR A 234 12.80 16.01 -67.63
CA THR A 234 11.77 15.70 -68.67
C THR A 234 11.76 14.25 -69.21
N ALA A 235 10.55 13.76 -69.53
CA ALA A 235 10.15 12.78 -70.58
C ALA A 235 10.69 11.31 -70.64
N ALA A 236 9.81 10.44 -71.17
CA ALA A 236 10.02 9.06 -71.67
C ALA A 236 9.50 9.00 -73.15
N PRO A 237 9.27 7.88 -73.89
CA PRO A 237 8.99 6.45 -73.56
C PRO A 237 10.05 5.50 -74.24
N PRO A 238 9.85 4.22 -74.67
CA PRO A 238 8.71 3.27 -74.59
C PRO A 238 9.08 1.85 -74.07
N SER A 239 8.81 0.78 -74.85
CA SER A 239 8.93 -0.66 -74.50
C SER A 239 9.01 -1.52 -75.80
N PRO A 240 9.26 -2.86 -75.76
CA PRO A 240 8.22 -3.85 -75.40
C PRO A 240 8.71 -5.09 -74.60
N CYS A 241 7.78 -5.99 -74.24
CA CYS A 241 8.01 -7.30 -73.59
C CYS A 241 7.72 -8.46 -74.58
N PRO A 242 7.90 -9.76 -74.22
CA PRO A 242 6.79 -10.49 -73.58
C PRO A 242 7.09 -11.75 -72.70
N SER A 243 6.25 -11.96 -71.66
CA SER A 243 5.68 -13.28 -71.20
C SER A 243 6.61 -14.42 -70.69
N THR A 244 6.18 -15.43 -69.91
CA THR A 244 4.86 -16.11 -69.78
C THR A 244 4.57 -16.69 -68.37
N LEU A 245 3.26 -16.77 -68.03
CA LEU A 245 2.57 -17.81 -67.20
C LEU A 245 3.03 -18.02 -65.72
N SER A 246 2.18 -18.29 -64.71
CA SER A 246 0.71 -18.49 -64.55
C SER A 246 0.47 -18.69 -63.01
N ARG A 247 -0.71 -18.87 -62.36
CA ARG A 247 -2.19 -18.69 -62.45
C ARG A 247 -2.69 -19.21 -61.04
N THR A 248 -3.87 -19.01 -60.45
CA THR A 248 -5.16 -18.29 -60.55
C THR A 248 -5.84 -18.50 -59.17
N SER A 249 -6.78 -17.73 -58.60
CA SER A 249 -7.39 -16.40 -58.81
C SER A 249 -8.31 -16.15 -57.56
N SER A 250 -9.35 -15.31 -57.45
CA SER A 250 -10.08 -14.39 -58.35
C SER A 250 -11.05 -13.51 -57.54
N LEU A 251 -11.12 -12.20 -57.87
CA LEU A 251 -12.35 -11.37 -57.99
C LEU A 251 -13.24 -11.14 -56.75
N SER A 252 -13.82 -9.96 -56.52
CA SER A 252 -14.45 -9.04 -57.50
C SER A 252 -14.21 -7.53 -57.24
N SER A 253 -14.72 -6.67 -58.14
CA SER A 253 -14.37 -5.24 -58.27
C SER A 253 -15.50 -4.38 -58.86
N MET A 254 -15.54 -3.09 -58.51
CA MET A 254 -16.19 -1.99 -59.27
C MET A 254 -15.41 -0.67 -59.05
N SER A 255 -15.68 0.39 -59.82
CA SER A 255 -14.71 1.50 -60.07
C SER A 255 -15.34 2.86 -60.43
N LEU A 256 -14.49 3.91 -60.59
CA LEU A 256 -14.76 5.31 -61.06
C LEU A 256 -15.18 6.30 -59.94
N SER A 257 -14.84 7.61 -59.94
CA SER A 257 -14.05 8.47 -60.86
C SER A 257 -13.43 9.75 -60.19
N ARG A 258 -12.69 10.56 -60.99
CA ARG A 258 -12.02 11.88 -60.71
C ARG A 258 -12.99 13.06 -60.45
N ALA A 259 -12.62 14.25 -59.92
CA ALA A 259 -11.42 14.77 -59.21
C ALA A 259 -11.53 16.24 -58.69
N ARG A 260 -10.61 16.61 -57.77
CA ARG A 260 -9.90 17.92 -57.60
C ARG A 260 -10.53 19.15 -56.88
N VAL A 261 -9.62 19.89 -56.22
CA VAL A 261 -9.65 21.30 -55.70
C VAL A 261 -10.30 21.51 -54.29
N PRO A 262 -9.76 22.42 -53.42
CA PRO A 262 -9.71 22.15 -51.97
C PRO A 262 -10.26 23.24 -51.02
N ALA A 263 -10.10 22.95 -49.71
CA ALA A 263 -10.02 23.88 -48.57
C ALA A 263 -11.31 24.37 -47.88
N SER A 264 -11.73 23.63 -46.85
CA SER A 264 -12.37 24.16 -45.64
C SER A 264 -12.00 23.27 -44.43
N LYS A 265 -12.16 23.76 -43.19
CA LYS A 265 -11.92 22.97 -41.95
C LYS A 265 -13.24 22.52 -41.33
N SER A 266 -13.21 21.32 -40.72
CA SER A 266 -14.23 20.70 -39.84
C SER A 266 -15.56 20.28 -40.51
N PRO A 267 -16.34 19.38 -39.88
CA PRO A 267 -16.00 18.28 -38.95
C PRO A 267 -16.47 16.92 -39.53
N VAL A 268 -16.96 16.00 -38.67
CA VAL A 268 -17.63 14.70 -38.98
C VAL A 268 -16.69 13.53 -39.37
N VAL A 269 -16.90 12.27 -38.96
CA VAL A 269 -17.25 11.65 -37.63
C VAL A 269 -17.22 10.12 -37.81
N LEU A 270 -16.93 9.36 -36.73
CA LEU A 270 -16.79 7.89 -36.69
C LEU A 270 -15.59 7.38 -37.52
N ASP A 271 -14.89 6.33 -37.10
CA ASP A 271 -15.43 5.03 -36.72
C ASP A 271 -14.94 4.49 -35.35
N GLY A 272 -15.65 3.49 -34.81
CA GLY A 272 -15.16 2.61 -33.75
C GLY A 272 -14.95 3.27 -32.39
N SER A 273 -16.02 3.46 -31.62
CA SER A 273 -15.95 3.71 -30.17
C SER A 273 -15.39 2.48 -29.43
N ARG A 274 -14.06 2.31 -29.45
CA ARG A 274 -13.34 1.48 -28.47
C ARG A 274 -13.42 2.15 -27.09
N GLN A 275 -14.60 2.07 -26.49
CA GLN A 275 -14.73 2.03 -25.04
C GLN A 275 -13.75 0.96 -24.55
N VAL A 276 -12.68 1.39 -23.89
CA VAL A 276 -11.80 0.47 -23.18
C VAL A 276 -12.65 -0.11 -22.07
N ALA A 277 -13.03 -1.38 -22.22
CA ALA A 277 -13.99 -2.02 -21.33
C ALA A 277 -13.61 -1.77 -19.87
N SER A 278 -14.55 -1.26 -19.08
CA SER A 278 -14.35 -1.01 -17.66
C SER A 278 -13.91 -2.31 -17.01
N LEU A 279 -12.73 -2.32 -16.37
CA LEU A 279 -12.18 -3.54 -15.79
C LEU A 279 -13.22 -4.20 -14.87
N ASP A 280 -13.52 -5.46 -15.12
CA ASP A 280 -14.56 -6.15 -14.37
C ASP A 280 -14.16 -6.21 -12.89
N ARG A 281 -15.13 -6.21 -11.97
CA ARG A 281 -14.81 -6.19 -10.52
C ARG A 281 -13.88 -7.36 -10.14
N ARG A 282 -14.08 -8.50 -10.79
CA ARG A 282 -13.27 -9.73 -10.65
C ARG A 282 -11.82 -9.47 -11.06
N ASP A 283 -11.61 -8.88 -12.23
CA ASP A 283 -10.28 -8.60 -12.80
C ASP A 283 -9.49 -7.62 -11.93
N GLY A 284 -10.14 -6.57 -11.41
CA GLY A 284 -9.49 -5.60 -10.52
C GLY A 284 -9.07 -6.22 -9.18
N GLU A 285 -9.90 -7.10 -8.62
CA GLU A 285 -9.60 -7.83 -7.38
C GLU A 285 -8.51 -8.91 -7.61
N GLN A 286 -8.51 -9.57 -8.78
CA GLN A 286 -7.44 -10.48 -9.21
C GLN A 286 -6.10 -9.74 -9.42
N ALA A 287 -6.11 -8.59 -10.10
CA ALA A 287 -4.92 -7.78 -10.33
C ALA A 287 -4.30 -7.30 -9.01
N ARG A 288 -5.13 -6.86 -8.04
CA ARG A 288 -4.66 -6.51 -6.69
C ARG A 288 -4.04 -7.71 -5.96
N ALA A 289 -4.65 -8.88 -6.03
CA ALA A 289 -4.07 -10.10 -5.47
C ALA A 289 -2.76 -10.53 -6.18
N LEU A 290 -2.59 -10.17 -7.45
CA LEU A 290 -1.37 -10.41 -8.21
C LEU A 290 -0.25 -9.43 -7.84
N PHE A 291 -0.53 -8.13 -7.66
CA PHE A 291 0.41 -7.16 -7.09
C PHE A 291 0.97 -7.64 -5.74
N GLU A 292 0.11 -8.10 -4.84
CA GLU A 292 0.56 -8.59 -3.53
C GLU A 292 1.40 -9.87 -3.62
N ARG A 293 1.02 -10.82 -4.50
CA ARG A 293 1.84 -12.00 -4.79
C ARG A 293 3.20 -11.64 -5.36
N VAL A 294 3.27 -10.70 -6.31
CA VAL A 294 4.53 -10.19 -6.89
C VAL A 294 5.40 -9.54 -5.82
N ARG A 295 4.84 -8.68 -4.95
CA ARG A 295 5.57 -8.06 -3.83
C ARG A 295 6.14 -9.10 -2.85
N ARG A 296 5.35 -10.10 -2.46
CA ARG A 296 5.77 -11.19 -1.55
C ARG A 296 6.84 -12.09 -2.21
N PHE A 297 6.65 -12.48 -3.47
CA PHE A 297 7.60 -13.30 -4.22
C PHE A 297 8.93 -12.58 -4.45
N ARG A 298 8.88 -11.29 -4.79
CA ARG A 298 10.06 -10.43 -4.92
C ARG A 298 10.92 -10.47 -3.66
N SER A 299 10.32 -10.21 -2.49
CA SER A 299 11.02 -10.24 -1.20
C SER A 299 11.61 -11.63 -0.88
N HIS A 300 10.96 -12.72 -1.28
CA HIS A 300 11.50 -14.08 -1.08
C HIS A 300 12.70 -14.40 -1.99
N CYS A 301 12.72 -13.87 -3.21
CA CYS A 301 13.76 -14.18 -4.20
C CYS A 301 14.95 -13.22 -4.19
N GLU A 302 14.76 -11.94 -3.84
CA GLU A 302 15.89 -11.00 -3.66
C GLU A 302 16.82 -11.41 -2.50
N ASN A 303 16.30 -12.16 -1.52
CA ASN A 303 17.08 -12.73 -0.41
C ASN A 303 17.82 -14.05 -0.78
N SER A 304 17.92 -14.42 -2.06
CA SER A 304 18.48 -15.71 -2.51
C SER A 304 19.39 -15.59 -3.72
N GLU A 305 20.47 -16.38 -3.73
CA GLU A 305 21.41 -16.55 -4.86
C GLU A 305 21.54 -18.03 -5.31
N VAL A 306 20.60 -18.89 -4.90
CA VAL A 306 20.69 -20.35 -5.07
C VAL A 306 20.53 -20.74 -6.54
N ILE A 307 19.61 -20.12 -7.27
CA ILE A 307 19.35 -20.43 -8.69
C ILE A 307 20.57 -20.03 -9.54
N TYR A 308 21.10 -18.81 -9.33
CA TYR A 308 22.32 -18.36 -10.00
C TYR A 308 23.53 -19.27 -9.70
N LYS A 309 23.74 -19.64 -8.43
CA LYS A 309 24.86 -20.51 -8.04
C LYS A 309 24.76 -21.92 -8.63
N VAL A 310 23.55 -22.51 -8.68
CA VAL A 310 23.33 -23.81 -9.32
C VAL A 310 23.53 -23.72 -10.84
N TYR A 311 23.03 -22.67 -11.50
CA TYR A 311 23.21 -22.49 -12.95
C TYR A 311 24.69 -22.28 -13.35
N LEU A 312 25.45 -21.52 -12.56
CA LEU A 312 26.89 -21.38 -12.73
C LEU A 312 27.62 -22.71 -12.49
N ALA A 313 27.32 -23.40 -11.38
CA ALA A 313 27.98 -24.66 -11.02
C ALA A 313 27.74 -25.78 -12.05
N GLN A 314 26.51 -25.95 -12.55
CA GLN A 314 26.24 -26.94 -13.61
C GLN A 314 26.93 -26.58 -14.93
N THR A 315 27.11 -25.29 -15.25
CA THR A 315 27.81 -24.85 -16.47
C THR A 315 29.32 -25.11 -16.37
N VAL A 316 29.93 -24.85 -15.21
CA VAL A 316 31.33 -25.23 -14.93
C VAL A 316 31.50 -26.75 -14.94
N PHE A 317 30.57 -27.51 -14.38
CA PHE A 317 30.59 -28.98 -14.42
C PHE A 317 30.47 -29.54 -15.85
N LYS A 318 29.54 -29.04 -16.67
CA LYS A 318 29.42 -29.36 -18.11
C LYS A 318 30.78 -29.15 -18.80
N LEU A 319 31.42 -27.99 -18.59
CA LEU A 319 32.70 -27.66 -19.21
C LEU A 319 33.86 -28.56 -18.73
N LEU A 320 33.98 -28.81 -17.43
CA LEU A 320 35.00 -29.72 -16.88
C LEU A 320 34.84 -31.15 -17.42
N LEU A 321 33.60 -31.64 -17.54
CA LEU A 321 33.31 -32.95 -18.12
C LEU A 321 33.68 -33.00 -19.61
N VAL A 322 33.39 -31.95 -20.39
CA VAL A 322 33.83 -31.84 -21.80
C VAL A 322 35.36 -31.86 -21.92
N VAL A 323 36.07 -31.06 -21.11
CA VAL A 323 37.54 -31.02 -21.11
C VAL A 323 38.12 -32.39 -20.77
N LEU A 324 37.57 -33.08 -19.77
CA LEU A 324 37.95 -34.45 -19.43
C LEU A 324 37.71 -35.40 -20.61
N ILE A 325 36.54 -35.34 -21.26
CA ILE A 325 36.20 -36.19 -22.41
C ILE A 325 37.18 -35.98 -23.56
N VAL A 326 37.43 -34.75 -23.98
CA VAL A 326 38.40 -34.46 -25.06
C VAL A 326 39.80 -34.95 -24.66
N ALA A 327 40.26 -34.63 -23.45
CA ALA A 327 41.60 -35.00 -22.98
C ALA A 327 41.88 -36.52 -22.98
N TYR A 328 40.89 -37.36 -22.64
CA TYR A 328 41.07 -38.82 -22.66
C TYR A 328 40.74 -39.45 -24.04
N THR A 329 39.79 -38.91 -24.80
CA THR A 329 39.38 -39.50 -26.09
C THR A 329 40.41 -39.26 -27.20
N THR A 330 41.04 -38.08 -27.27
CA THR A 330 42.04 -37.75 -28.30
C THR A 330 43.22 -38.74 -28.37
N PRO A 331 43.95 -39.07 -27.27
CA PRO A 331 45.05 -40.05 -27.33
C PRO A 331 44.57 -41.48 -27.58
N LEU A 332 43.33 -41.83 -27.18
CA LEU A 332 42.77 -43.14 -27.46
C LEU A 332 42.33 -43.30 -28.92
N MET A 333 41.97 -42.22 -29.63
CA MET A 333 41.60 -42.25 -31.05
C MET A 333 42.74 -42.77 -31.94
N SER A 334 43.99 -42.46 -31.60
CA SER A 334 45.20 -42.99 -32.25
C SER A 334 45.52 -44.46 -31.92
N SER A 335 44.87 -45.05 -30.90
CA SER A 335 45.10 -46.46 -30.51
C SER A 335 44.25 -47.48 -31.27
N ILE A 336 43.29 -47.03 -32.10
CA ILE A 336 42.37 -47.89 -32.86
C ILE A 336 43.01 -48.23 -34.22
N SER A 337 43.70 -49.36 -34.30
CA SER A 337 44.25 -49.93 -35.54
C SER A 337 43.32 -51.00 -36.15
N PHE A 338 43.51 -51.30 -37.43
CA PHE A 338 42.76 -52.36 -38.13
C PHE A 338 43.34 -53.76 -37.89
N THR A 339 44.66 -53.85 -37.73
CA THR A 339 45.40 -55.07 -37.36
C THR A 339 45.97 -54.96 -35.95
N HIS A 340 46.06 -56.10 -35.27
CA HIS A 340 46.68 -56.29 -33.96
C HIS A 340 47.46 -57.61 -33.96
N THR A 341 48.68 -57.63 -33.43
CA THR A 341 49.41 -58.87 -33.16
C THR A 341 49.02 -59.43 -31.78
N CYS A 342 48.80 -60.73 -31.72
CA CYS A 342 48.37 -61.45 -30.52
C CYS A 342 49.37 -62.56 -30.19
N LEU A 343 49.81 -62.62 -28.93
CA LEU A 343 50.70 -63.65 -28.38
C LEU A 343 49.95 -64.48 -27.32
N PRO A 344 49.09 -65.44 -27.72
CA PRO A 344 48.33 -66.23 -26.77
C PRO A 344 49.21 -67.31 -26.12
N GLN A 345 49.13 -67.42 -24.79
CA GLN A 345 49.73 -68.50 -23.99
C GLN A 345 48.96 -69.83 -24.18
N ALA A 346 48.75 -70.23 -25.44
CA ALA A 346 47.94 -71.39 -25.85
C ALA A 346 48.69 -72.32 -26.82
N HIS A 347 50.02 -72.21 -26.89
CA HIS A 347 50.88 -72.91 -27.85
C HIS A 347 50.66 -74.44 -27.85
N ALA A 348 50.44 -75.04 -26.68
CA ALA A 348 50.15 -76.47 -26.54
C ALA A 348 48.80 -76.93 -27.14
N LEU A 349 47.87 -76.00 -27.43
CA LEU A 349 46.56 -76.28 -28.02
C LEU A 349 46.53 -75.99 -29.54
N THR A 350 47.47 -75.21 -30.07
CA THR A 350 47.39 -74.64 -31.44
C THR A 350 48.69 -74.74 -32.25
N GLY A 351 49.83 -75.08 -31.65
CA GLY A 351 51.12 -75.20 -32.35
C GLY A 351 51.77 -73.89 -32.81
N TYR A 352 51.11 -72.74 -32.67
CA TYR A 352 51.63 -71.42 -33.03
C TYR A 352 51.79 -70.52 -31.80
N SER A 353 52.73 -69.58 -31.85
CA SER A 353 53.03 -68.64 -30.75
C SER A 353 52.55 -67.21 -31.00
N ALA A 354 52.35 -66.83 -32.27
CA ALA A 354 51.89 -65.52 -32.69
C ALA A 354 50.75 -65.63 -33.71
N PHE A 355 49.82 -64.68 -33.64
CA PHE A 355 48.68 -64.55 -34.55
C PHE A 355 48.50 -63.08 -34.94
N GLU A 356 48.19 -62.81 -36.20
CA GLU A 356 47.71 -61.50 -36.65
C GLU A 356 46.18 -61.50 -36.66
N CYS A 357 45.59 -60.50 -36.01
CA CYS A 357 44.16 -60.37 -35.81
C CYS A 357 43.63 -59.10 -36.47
N THR A 358 42.54 -59.22 -37.24
CA THR A 358 41.87 -58.11 -37.91
C THR A 358 40.60 -57.71 -37.17
N HIS A 359 40.37 -56.41 -36.97
CA HIS A 359 39.13 -55.88 -36.38
C HIS A 359 38.30 -55.13 -37.43
N ALA A 360 37.31 -55.83 -38.00
CA ALA A 360 36.50 -55.30 -39.10
C ALA A 360 35.72 -54.01 -38.75
N LEU A 361 35.40 -53.79 -37.47
CA LEU A 361 34.70 -52.59 -37.02
C LEU A 361 35.62 -51.38 -36.79
N ALA A 362 36.94 -51.53 -36.71
CA ALA A 362 37.87 -50.46 -36.32
C ALA A 362 37.70 -49.17 -37.14
N SER A 363 37.57 -49.28 -38.47
CA SER A 363 37.38 -48.11 -39.35
C SER A 363 36.02 -47.42 -39.14
N VAL A 364 34.97 -48.16 -38.80
CA VAL A 364 33.64 -47.60 -38.52
C VAL A 364 33.62 -46.95 -37.12
N LEU A 365 34.18 -47.63 -36.12
CA LEU A 365 34.32 -47.10 -34.76
C LEU A 365 35.17 -45.83 -34.73
N HIS A 366 36.29 -45.77 -35.46
CA HIS A 366 37.11 -44.57 -35.57
C HIS A 366 36.34 -43.38 -36.19
N LYS A 367 35.50 -43.62 -37.22
CA LYS A 367 34.65 -42.58 -37.82
C LYS A 367 33.53 -42.11 -36.88
N LEU A 368 32.89 -43.03 -36.16
CA LEU A 368 31.87 -42.70 -35.15
C LEU A 368 32.46 -41.98 -33.94
N LEU A 369 33.68 -42.33 -33.53
CA LEU A 369 34.45 -41.64 -32.51
C LEU A 369 34.81 -40.22 -32.93
N LEU A 370 35.30 -40.02 -34.16
CA LEU A 370 35.58 -38.68 -34.68
C LEU A 370 34.32 -37.79 -34.71
N ALA A 371 33.17 -38.37 -35.10
CA ALA A 371 31.87 -37.69 -35.04
C ALA A 371 31.40 -37.41 -33.60
N TYR A 372 31.67 -38.31 -32.65
CA TYR A 372 31.37 -38.07 -31.23
C TYR A 372 32.22 -36.93 -30.66
N VAL A 373 33.53 -36.92 -30.94
CA VAL A 373 34.47 -35.90 -30.46
C VAL A 373 34.17 -34.52 -31.08
N SER A 374 33.74 -34.43 -32.35
CA SER A 374 33.34 -33.15 -32.94
C SER A 374 32.04 -32.59 -32.33
N LEU A 375 31.07 -33.44 -31.98
CA LEU A 375 29.87 -33.04 -31.24
C LEU A 375 30.19 -32.57 -29.82
N VAL A 376 31.06 -33.29 -29.10
CA VAL A 376 31.57 -32.89 -27.78
C VAL A 376 32.31 -31.54 -27.87
N GLY A 377 33.11 -31.33 -28.92
CA GLY A 377 33.81 -30.06 -29.16
C GLY A 377 32.84 -28.89 -29.38
N LEU A 378 31.79 -29.09 -30.19
CA LEU A 378 30.76 -28.07 -30.43
C LEU A 378 29.95 -27.75 -29.16
N PHE A 379 29.58 -28.78 -28.39
CA PHE A 379 28.96 -28.61 -27.06
C PHE A 379 29.91 -27.86 -26.08
N GLY A 380 31.22 -28.12 -26.17
CA GLY A 380 32.26 -27.37 -25.44
C GLY A 380 32.30 -25.89 -25.80
N LEU A 381 32.27 -25.54 -27.08
CA LEU A 381 32.27 -24.15 -27.54
C LEU A 381 31.03 -23.38 -27.03
N LEU A 382 29.84 -24.00 -27.04
CA LEU A 382 28.65 -23.39 -26.42
C LEU A 382 28.74 -23.33 -24.89
N SER A 383 29.36 -24.31 -24.23
CA SER A 383 29.63 -24.26 -22.77
C SER A 383 30.55 -23.09 -22.40
N ILE A 384 31.52 -22.77 -23.26
CA ILE A 384 32.42 -21.61 -23.09
C ILE A 384 31.66 -20.30 -23.37
N TYR A 385 30.83 -20.25 -24.41
CA TYR A 385 29.99 -19.08 -24.70
C TYR A 385 29.05 -18.75 -23.53
N THR A 386 28.34 -19.74 -23.00
CA THR A 386 27.42 -19.55 -21.86
C THR A 386 28.15 -19.12 -20.59
N LEU A 387 29.28 -19.77 -20.25
CA LEU A 387 30.11 -19.34 -19.12
C LEU A 387 30.63 -17.90 -19.31
N SER A 388 31.05 -17.54 -20.52
CA SER A 388 31.47 -16.18 -20.84
C SER A 388 30.33 -15.16 -20.67
N TRP A 389 29.11 -15.47 -21.12
CA TRP A 389 27.93 -14.63 -20.95
C TRP A 389 27.58 -14.43 -19.46
N ILE A 390 27.64 -15.50 -18.65
CA ILE A 390 27.39 -15.46 -17.19
C ILE A 390 28.42 -14.60 -16.43
N LEU A 391 29.66 -14.52 -16.93
CA LEU A 391 30.76 -13.79 -16.30
C LEU A 391 30.87 -12.33 -16.75
N HIS A 392 30.58 -12.02 -18.02
CA HIS A 392 30.60 -10.64 -18.53
C HIS A 392 29.32 -9.86 -18.19
N SER A 393 28.17 -10.55 -18.11
CA SER A 393 26.90 -9.91 -17.77
C SER A 393 26.74 -9.82 -16.25
N SER A 394 26.35 -8.67 -15.73
CA SER A 394 26.10 -8.45 -14.30
C SER A 394 24.76 -9.05 -13.83
N LEU A 395 24.53 -10.35 -14.08
CA LEU A 395 23.23 -11.04 -13.97
C LEU A 395 22.58 -11.02 -12.57
N ARG A 396 23.30 -10.59 -11.52
CA ARG A 396 22.75 -10.38 -10.17
C ARG A 396 22.00 -9.05 -10.01
N GLN A 397 22.03 -8.18 -11.01
CA GLN A 397 21.30 -6.91 -11.05
C GLN A 397 20.53 -6.81 -12.37
N TYR A 398 19.26 -6.43 -12.32
CA TYR A 398 18.44 -6.16 -13.49
C TYR A 398 17.84 -4.77 -13.38
N SER A 399 18.21 -3.88 -14.31
CA SER A 399 17.75 -2.50 -14.38
C SER A 399 16.92 -2.27 -15.64
N PHE A 400 15.70 -1.73 -15.48
CA PHE A 400 14.73 -1.55 -16.57
C PHE A 400 15.03 -0.34 -17.48
N ASN A 401 16.30 -0.10 -17.83
CA ASN A 401 16.74 1.14 -18.51
C ASN A 401 16.00 1.38 -19.82
N LYS A 402 15.89 0.36 -20.68
CA LYS A 402 15.09 0.40 -21.93
C LYS A 402 13.63 0.87 -21.71
N LEU A 403 13.00 0.53 -20.58
CA LEU A 403 11.62 0.94 -20.25
C LEU A 403 11.54 2.30 -19.55
N ARG A 404 12.61 2.73 -18.87
CA ARG A 404 12.75 4.09 -18.32
C ARG A 404 12.99 5.12 -19.42
N GLU A 405 13.79 4.74 -20.42
CA GLU A 405 14.09 5.52 -21.64
C GLU A 405 12.83 5.76 -22.48
N LEU A 406 11.98 4.73 -22.64
CA LEU A 406 10.65 4.84 -23.27
C LEU A 406 9.65 5.73 -22.51
N GLY A 407 9.99 6.24 -21.33
CA GLY A 407 9.16 7.19 -20.57
C GLY A 407 7.97 6.57 -19.82
N SER A 408 7.30 5.58 -20.41
CA SER A 408 6.14 4.81 -19.90
C SER A 408 6.08 4.62 -18.38
N MET A 409 7.17 4.15 -17.75
CA MET A 409 7.19 3.71 -16.35
C MET A 409 8.55 3.98 -15.68
N ARG A 410 8.81 5.24 -15.28
CA ARG A 410 10.07 5.64 -14.64
C ARG A 410 10.32 4.99 -13.27
N ASP A 411 9.26 4.80 -12.48
CA ASP A 411 9.32 4.38 -11.07
C ASP A 411 9.42 2.85 -10.85
N VAL A 412 9.77 2.07 -11.88
CA VAL A 412 10.03 0.63 -11.71
C VAL A 412 11.32 0.44 -10.92
N PRO A 413 11.30 -0.30 -9.79
CA PRO A 413 12.51 -0.55 -8.99
C PRO A 413 13.43 -1.56 -9.68
N ASP A 414 14.74 -1.37 -9.53
CA ASP A 414 15.74 -2.34 -9.96
C ASP A 414 15.68 -3.62 -9.10
N LEU A 415 15.98 -4.76 -9.72
CA LEU A 415 15.85 -6.08 -9.10
C LEU A 415 17.22 -6.71 -8.85
N CYS A 416 17.30 -7.56 -7.81
CA CYS A 416 18.55 -8.20 -7.38
C CYS A 416 18.48 -9.74 -7.37
N ASN A 417 19.67 -10.36 -7.37
CA ASN A 417 19.96 -11.76 -7.09
C ASN A 417 19.14 -12.76 -7.92
N ASP A 418 18.58 -13.83 -7.34
CA ASP A 418 17.90 -14.89 -8.11
C ASP A 418 16.75 -14.35 -8.99
N LEU A 419 16.05 -13.29 -8.58
CA LEU A 419 14.99 -12.67 -9.40
C LEU A 419 15.56 -11.91 -10.61
N ALA A 420 16.68 -11.19 -10.44
CA ALA A 420 17.37 -10.54 -11.55
C ALA A 420 17.87 -11.57 -12.57
N PHE A 421 18.47 -12.67 -12.10
CA PHE A 421 18.92 -13.76 -12.96
C PHE A 421 17.77 -14.41 -13.74
N LEU A 422 16.66 -14.74 -13.06
CA LEU A 422 15.47 -15.29 -13.71
C LEU A 422 14.87 -14.35 -14.77
N LEU A 423 14.89 -13.03 -14.53
CA LEU A 423 14.39 -12.06 -15.49
C LEU A 423 15.33 -11.84 -16.68
N HIS A 424 16.65 -11.85 -16.48
CA HIS A 424 17.63 -11.90 -17.59
C HIS A 424 17.40 -13.13 -18.48
N MET A 425 17.18 -14.31 -17.89
CA MET A 425 16.90 -15.54 -18.64
C MET A 425 15.58 -15.48 -19.42
N ALA A 426 14.60 -14.69 -18.96
CA ALA A 426 13.32 -14.46 -19.66
C ALA A 426 13.42 -13.38 -20.75
N ASP A 427 14.20 -12.29 -20.56
CA ASP A 427 14.45 -11.25 -21.58
C ASP A 427 15.18 -11.83 -22.81
N GLN A 428 16.02 -12.86 -22.61
CA GLN A 428 16.65 -13.64 -23.69
C GLN A 428 15.68 -14.60 -24.44
N TYR A 429 14.44 -14.75 -23.98
CA TYR A 429 13.38 -15.53 -24.63
C TYR A 429 12.33 -14.60 -25.28
N ASP A 430 11.76 -13.67 -24.51
CA ASP A 430 10.81 -12.65 -25.00
C ASP A 430 10.82 -11.40 -24.09
N PRO A 431 11.26 -10.22 -24.57
CA PRO A 431 11.29 -8.99 -23.78
C PRO A 431 9.89 -8.48 -23.37
N LEU A 432 8.82 -8.90 -24.04
CA LEU A 432 7.44 -8.55 -23.67
C LEU A 432 7.04 -9.12 -22.31
N LEU A 433 7.66 -10.23 -21.88
CA LEU A 433 7.47 -10.81 -20.55
C LEU A 433 7.99 -9.85 -19.46
N ALA A 434 9.17 -9.26 -19.66
CA ALA A 434 9.76 -8.29 -18.75
C ALA A 434 8.95 -6.99 -18.72
N GLN A 435 8.46 -6.52 -19.88
CA GLN A 435 7.56 -5.35 -19.96
C GLN A 435 6.26 -5.58 -19.18
N ARG A 436 5.59 -6.73 -19.35
CA ARG A 436 4.35 -7.06 -18.62
C ARG A 436 4.57 -7.25 -17.12
N LEU A 437 5.71 -7.81 -16.70
CA LEU A 437 6.05 -7.92 -15.27
C LEU A 437 6.33 -6.55 -14.64
N SER A 438 6.97 -5.62 -15.36
CA SER A 438 7.28 -4.28 -14.84
C SER A 438 6.03 -3.50 -14.40
N VAL A 439 4.89 -3.73 -15.07
CA VAL A 439 3.58 -3.16 -14.69
C VAL A 439 3.14 -3.58 -13.28
N PHE A 440 3.51 -4.78 -12.81
CA PHE A 440 3.21 -5.24 -11.44
C PHE A 440 4.32 -4.94 -10.42
N LEU A 441 5.46 -4.41 -10.86
CA LEU A 441 6.57 -3.98 -10.00
C LEU A 441 6.55 -2.48 -9.71
N SER A 442 5.90 -1.68 -10.56
CA SER A 442 5.74 -0.23 -10.34
C SER A 442 4.72 0.09 -9.24
N PRO A 443 5.00 1.05 -8.33
CA PRO A 443 4.03 1.53 -7.36
C PRO A 443 2.95 2.42 -8.00
N VAL A 444 3.24 3.07 -9.14
CA VAL A 444 2.29 4.00 -9.79
C VAL A 444 1.10 3.25 -10.37
N SER A 445 1.32 2.10 -11.01
CA SER A 445 0.24 1.24 -11.51
C SER A 445 -0.59 0.63 -10.39
N GLU A 446 0.01 0.30 -9.24
CA GLU A 446 -0.75 -0.11 -8.04
C GLU A 446 -1.66 1.03 -7.57
N THR A 447 -1.17 2.28 -7.52
CA THR A 447 -2.02 3.42 -7.16
C THR A 447 -3.13 3.71 -8.17
N ARG A 448 -2.86 3.65 -9.49
CA ARG A 448 -3.88 3.81 -10.54
C ARG A 448 -4.95 2.72 -10.48
N LEU A 449 -4.58 1.47 -10.16
CA LEU A 449 -5.54 0.39 -9.95
C LEU A 449 -6.43 0.64 -8.72
N LEU A 450 -5.85 1.14 -7.63
CA LEU A 450 -6.60 1.48 -6.42
C LEU A 450 -7.57 2.65 -6.67
N GLU A 451 -7.16 3.66 -7.44
CA GLU A 451 -8.01 4.81 -7.81
C GLU A 451 -9.22 4.38 -8.65
N GLU A 452 -9.03 3.59 -9.72
CA GLU A 452 -10.15 3.01 -10.48
C GLU A 452 -11.06 2.10 -9.63
N SER A 453 -10.47 1.34 -8.71
CA SER A 453 -11.21 0.46 -7.80
C SER A 453 -12.05 1.25 -6.80
N LEU A 454 -11.55 2.40 -6.34
CA LEU A 454 -12.27 3.33 -5.49
C LEU A 454 -13.41 4.01 -6.26
N GLU A 455 -13.18 4.48 -7.49
CA GLU A 455 -14.22 5.08 -8.33
C GLU A 455 -15.42 4.15 -8.54
N ARG A 456 -15.18 2.89 -8.92
CA ARG A 456 -16.29 1.92 -9.11
C ARG A 456 -16.98 1.54 -7.80
N ARG A 457 -16.27 1.56 -6.67
CA ARG A 457 -16.86 1.21 -5.35
C ARG A 457 -17.59 2.38 -4.69
N TRP A 458 -17.22 3.62 -5.03
CA TRP A 458 -17.67 4.87 -4.41
C TRP A 458 -18.11 5.90 -5.46
N GLY A 459 -18.93 5.48 -6.43
CA GLY A 459 -19.55 6.38 -7.41
C GLY A 459 -20.43 7.44 -6.74
N ALA A 460 -20.65 8.56 -7.45
CA ALA A 460 -21.32 9.75 -6.90
C ALA A 460 -22.72 9.46 -6.33
N GLU A 461 -23.50 8.56 -6.95
CA GLU A 461 -24.82 8.13 -6.44
C GLU A 461 -24.73 7.42 -5.09
N ARG A 462 -23.73 6.54 -4.91
CA ARG A 462 -23.51 5.86 -3.64
C ARG A 462 -23.08 6.84 -2.55
N LEU A 463 -22.22 7.81 -2.88
CA LEU A 463 -21.85 8.86 -1.94
C LEU A 463 -23.06 9.74 -1.56
N ARG A 464 -23.95 10.07 -2.51
CA ARG A 464 -25.24 10.73 -2.24
C ARG A 464 -26.20 9.91 -1.38
N SER A 465 -26.18 8.58 -1.50
CA SER A 465 -26.97 7.71 -0.60
C SER A 465 -26.42 7.60 0.83
N MET A 466 -25.18 8.08 1.06
CA MET A 466 -24.56 8.15 2.39
C MET A 466 -24.46 9.58 2.94
N THR A 467 -24.84 10.61 2.17
CA THR A 467 -24.98 11.96 2.74
C THR A 467 -26.14 11.99 3.72
N THR A 468 -25.82 12.19 4.99
CA THR A 468 -26.79 12.40 6.07
C THR A 468 -27.00 13.90 6.30
N VAL A 469 -27.86 14.25 7.27
CA VAL A 469 -28.10 15.63 7.67
C VAL A 469 -27.65 15.77 9.13
N ASP A 470 -26.69 16.65 9.39
CA ASP A 470 -26.27 17.05 10.75
C ASP A 470 -27.43 17.78 11.47
N PRO A 471 -27.47 17.82 12.82
CA PRO A 471 -28.61 18.34 13.57
C PRO A 471 -28.95 19.81 13.30
N GLU A 472 -28.05 20.62 12.73
CA GLU A 472 -28.34 21.98 12.26
C GLU A 472 -28.99 22.02 10.85
N GLY A 473 -29.40 20.88 10.29
CA GLY A 473 -30.02 20.78 8.96
C GLY A 473 -29.02 20.76 7.80
N ARG A 474 -27.75 20.47 8.05
CA ARG A 474 -26.64 20.64 7.09
C ARG A 474 -26.22 19.31 6.43
N PRO A 475 -25.99 19.25 5.11
CA PRO A 475 -25.62 18.00 4.43
C PRO A 475 -24.19 17.59 4.79
N LEU A 476 -24.10 16.42 5.44
CA LEU A 476 -22.89 15.79 5.95
C LEU A 476 -22.52 14.56 5.12
N LEU A 477 -21.22 14.30 4.94
CA LEU A 477 -20.72 13.00 4.51
C LEU A 477 -19.57 12.56 5.44
N GLN A 478 -19.67 11.32 5.94
CA GLN A 478 -18.65 10.67 6.76
C GLN A 478 -17.98 9.54 5.97
N LEU A 479 -16.65 9.54 5.88
CA LEU A 479 -15.86 8.51 5.18
C LEU A 479 -14.81 7.92 6.11
N VAL A 480 -14.88 6.60 6.32
CA VAL A 480 -14.10 5.89 7.34
C VAL A 480 -13.20 4.83 6.71
N ALA A 481 -11.94 4.76 7.16
CA ALA A 481 -10.95 3.73 6.83
C ALA A 481 -10.72 3.50 5.32
N LEU A 482 -10.80 4.57 4.51
CA LEU A 482 -10.47 4.52 3.09
C LEU A 482 -8.96 4.66 2.87
N PRO A 483 -8.36 3.93 1.92
CA PRO A 483 -6.92 4.07 1.62
C PRO A 483 -6.58 5.40 0.92
N ARG A 484 -7.53 5.95 0.15
CA ARG A 484 -7.49 7.28 -0.50
C ARG A 484 -8.91 7.83 -0.65
N LEU A 485 -9.02 9.14 -0.85
CA LEU A 485 -10.29 9.81 -1.15
C LEU A 485 -10.78 9.44 -2.57
N PRO A 486 -12.06 9.02 -2.76
CA PRO A 486 -12.60 8.79 -4.10
C PRO A 486 -12.78 10.12 -4.85
N PRO A 487 -12.34 10.26 -6.12
CA PRO A 487 -12.47 11.54 -6.83
C PRO A 487 -13.94 11.94 -7.11
N ALA A 488 -14.85 10.97 -7.12
CA ALA A 488 -16.30 11.21 -7.17
C ALA A 488 -16.82 12.06 -6.00
N LEU A 489 -16.13 12.11 -4.86
CA LEU A 489 -16.41 13.01 -3.73
C LEU A 489 -16.48 14.47 -4.17
N PHE A 490 -15.54 14.89 -5.03
CA PHE A 490 -15.42 16.26 -5.51
C PHE A 490 -16.48 16.62 -6.57
N THR A 491 -17.44 15.73 -6.85
CA THR A 491 -18.64 16.05 -7.66
C THR A 491 -19.84 16.49 -6.81
N LEU A 492 -19.72 16.46 -5.48
CA LEU A 492 -20.80 16.79 -4.55
C LEU A 492 -20.79 18.28 -4.17
N SER A 493 -21.26 19.13 -5.10
CA SER A 493 -21.31 20.59 -4.90
C SER A 493 -22.16 21.06 -3.71
N GLN A 494 -23.17 20.26 -3.32
CA GLN A 494 -24.10 20.54 -2.22
C GLN A 494 -23.54 20.26 -0.82
N LEU A 495 -22.40 19.56 -0.69
CA LEU A 495 -21.88 19.15 0.62
C LEU A 495 -21.41 20.36 1.44
N VAL A 496 -21.81 20.44 2.71
CA VAL A 496 -21.40 21.52 3.64
C VAL A 496 -20.38 21.03 4.65
N VAL A 497 -20.54 19.80 5.15
CA VAL A 497 -19.69 19.19 6.18
C VAL A 497 -19.06 17.89 5.64
N LEU A 498 -17.73 17.75 5.78
CA LEU A 498 -16.99 16.54 5.40
C LEU A 498 -16.23 15.97 6.60
N LYS A 499 -16.60 14.76 7.05
CA LYS A 499 -15.95 14.03 8.14
C LYS A 499 -15.10 12.89 7.56
N LEU A 500 -13.79 12.92 7.78
CA LEU A 500 -12.82 11.93 7.28
C LEU A 500 -12.14 11.22 8.45
N GLU A 501 -12.14 9.89 8.46
CA GLU A 501 -11.61 9.06 9.55
C GLU A 501 -10.62 8.00 9.05
N LEU A 502 -9.44 7.94 9.70
CA LEU A 502 -8.43 6.89 9.50
C LEU A 502 -7.92 6.77 8.04
N ILE A 503 -7.72 7.90 7.35
CA ILE A 503 -7.22 7.96 5.97
C ILE A 503 -5.75 8.39 5.97
N THR A 504 -4.86 7.48 5.57
CA THR A 504 -3.39 7.65 5.68
C THR A 504 -2.74 8.41 4.51
N ASP A 505 -3.43 8.58 3.38
CA ASP A 505 -2.94 9.34 2.22
C ASP A 505 -4.07 10.22 1.65
N ALA A 506 -4.60 11.11 2.49
CA ALA A 506 -5.73 11.97 2.17
C ALA A 506 -5.31 13.16 1.29
N LYS A 507 -5.10 12.90 -0.01
CA LYS A 507 -4.75 13.94 -0.99
C LYS A 507 -6.00 14.72 -1.40
N LEU A 508 -6.01 16.04 -1.14
CA LEU A 508 -7.05 16.96 -1.59
C LEU A 508 -6.61 17.62 -2.92
N PRO A 509 -7.20 17.24 -4.07
CA PRO A 509 -6.82 17.76 -5.38
C PRO A 509 -7.56 19.06 -5.72
N ALA A 510 -7.09 19.78 -6.74
CA ALA A 510 -7.74 21.01 -7.22
C ALA A 510 -9.24 20.86 -7.56
N GLN A 511 -9.74 19.64 -7.78
CA GLN A 511 -11.17 19.34 -7.98
C GLN A 511 -12.07 19.77 -6.81
N VAL A 512 -11.51 19.99 -5.60
CA VAL A 512 -12.23 20.59 -4.46
C VAL A 512 -12.89 21.94 -4.81
N ALA A 513 -12.40 22.65 -5.85
CA ALA A 513 -13.05 23.83 -6.42
C ALA A 513 -14.57 23.67 -6.67
N ASN A 514 -14.98 22.46 -7.10
CA ASN A 514 -16.36 22.09 -7.41
C ASN A 514 -17.27 21.97 -6.17
N MET A 515 -16.70 21.79 -4.98
CA MET A 515 -17.43 21.69 -3.71
C MET A 515 -17.73 23.11 -3.21
N THR A 516 -18.65 23.79 -3.90
CA THR A 516 -18.99 25.20 -3.67
C THR A 516 -19.53 25.49 -2.28
N SER A 517 -20.23 24.53 -1.67
CA SER A 517 -20.89 24.71 -0.38
C SER A 517 -20.07 24.26 0.83
N LEU A 518 -18.86 23.70 0.65
CA LEU A 518 -18.07 23.12 1.74
C LEU A 518 -17.58 24.20 2.70
N ARG A 519 -18.04 24.15 3.96
CA ARG A 519 -17.66 25.09 5.04
C ARG A 519 -16.91 24.42 6.18
N GLU A 520 -17.15 23.13 6.42
CA GLU A 520 -16.60 22.41 7.57
C GLU A 520 -15.87 21.15 7.15
N LEU A 521 -14.68 20.94 7.72
CA LEU A 521 -13.84 19.78 7.49
C LEU A 521 -13.42 19.17 8.82
N HIS A 522 -13.61 17.86 8.99
CA HIS A 522 -13.12 17.12 10.13
C HIS A 522 -12.12 16.07 9.65
N LEU A 523 -10.90 16.10 10.18
CA LEU A 523 -9.83 15.15 9.90
C LEU A 523 -9.51 14.37 11.17
N TYR A 524 -10.09 13.19 11.31
CA TYR A 524 -9.89 12.32 12.45
C TYR A 524 -8.77 11.31 12.15
N HIS A 525 -7.60 11.50 12.76
CA HIS A 525 -6.41 10.67 12.56
C HIS A 525 -6.06 10.49 11.06
N CYS A 526 -6.10 11.60 10.31
CA CYS A 526 -5.88 11.62 8.86
C CYS A 526 -4.68 12.49 8.47
N THR A 527 -3.70 11.90 7.78
CA THR A 527 -2.56 12.62 7.19
C THR A 527 -2.97 13.24 5.83
N ALA A 528 -3.42 14.50 5.88
CA ALA A 528 -3.99 15.19 4.73
C ALA A 528 -3.00 16.12 4.01
N ALA A 529 -2.74 15.83 2.73
CA ALA A 529 -1.87 16.61 1.85
C ALA A 529 -2.72 17.38 0.82
N MET A 530 -2.67 18.71 0.85
CA MET A 530 -3.48 19.56 -0.04
C MET A 530 -2.66 20.12 -1.21
N GLN A 531 -3.20 20.00 -2.43
CA GLN A 531 -2.60 20.63 -3.62
C GLN A 531 -2.74 22.17 -3.56
N PRO A 532 -1.80 22.95 -4.13
CA PRO A 532 -1.87 24.42 -4.11
C PRO A 532 -3.18 24.99 -4.65
N GLY A 533 -3.72 24.44 -5.75
CA GLY A 533 -4.99 24.87 -6.31
C GLY A 533 -6.21 24.61 -5.41
N ALA A 534 -6.17 23.58 -4.57
CA ALA A 534 -7.21 23.32 -3.57
C ALA A 534 -7.07 24.25 -2.35
N LEU A 535 -5.84 24.54 -1.93
CA LEU A 535 -5.56 25.46 -0.83
C LEU A 535 -6.10 26.87 -1.14
N VAL A 536 -5.87 27.41 -2.34
CA VAL A 536 -6.39 28.74 -2.73
C VAL A 536 -7.93 28.81 -2.63
N VAL A 537 -8.64 27.70 -2.89
CA VAL A 537 -10.11 27.66 -2.76
C VAL A 537 -10.54 27.59 -1.30
N LEU A 538 -9.93 26.71 -0.48
CA LEU A 538 -10.35 26.53 0.91
C LEU A 538 -9.87 27.66 1.84
N GLN A 539 -8.79 28.37 1.49
CA GLN A 539 -8.19 29.45 2.28
C GLN A 539 -9.18 30.55 2.68
N GLU A 540 -10.16 30.86 1.83
CA GLU A 540 -11.18 31.90 2.08
C GLU A 540 -12.61 31.32 2.22
N ARG A 541 -12.80 29.99 2.07
CA ARG A 541 -14.14 29.34 2.13
C ARG A 541 -14.40 28.53 3.40
N LEU A 542 -13.37 27.92 3.98
CA LEU A 542 -13.51 27.02 5.13
C LEU A 542 -13.69 27.84 6.42
N GLU A 543 -14.80 27.60 7.11
CA GLU A 543 -15.21 28.36 8.30
C GLU A 543 -14.92 27.60 9.59
N ALA A 544 -15.08 26.27 9.61
CA ALA A 544 -14.71 25.41 10.73
C ALA A 544 -13.76 24.27 10.32
N LEU A 545 -12.79 23.96 11.19
CA LEU A 545 -11.86 22.84 11.02
C LEU A 545 -11.73 22.06 12.34
N HIS A 546 -11.98 20.75 12.28
CA HIS A 546 -11.75 19.83 13.40
C HIS A 546 -10.61 18.88 13.05
N LEU A 547 -9.58 18.80 13.89
CA LEU A 547 -8.46 17.88 13.74
C LEU A 547 -8.37 16.98 14.97
N THR A 548 -8.25 15.66 14.76
CA THR A 548 -7.78 14.75 15.81
C THR A 548 -6.50 14.05 15.39
N PHE A 549 -5.51 14.02 16.28
CA PHE A 549 -4.14 13.58 15.99
C PHE A 549 -3.50 12.89 17.21
N THR A 550 -2.68 11.87 16.97
CA THR A 550 -1.90 11.19 18.01
C THR A 550 -0.71 12.04 18.44
N GLN A 551 -0.11 12.77 17.50
CA GLN A 551 1.08 13.59 17.70
C GLN A 551 0.94 14.93 16.96
N ALA A 552 1.40 16.02 17.56
CA ALA A 552 1.29 17.34 16.93
C ALA A 552 2.11 17.50 15.62
N ALA A 553 3.01 16.56 15.30
CA ALA A 553 3.70 16.47 14.01
C ALA A 553 2.78 16.03 12.85
N GLU A 554 1.62 15.44 13.14
CA GLU A 554 0.62 15.04 12.14
C GLU A 554 -0.22 16.24 11.64
N ILE A 555 -0.18 17.39 12.34
CA ILE A 555 -0.96 18.59 12.01
C ILE A 555 -0.42 19.22 10.71
N PRO A 556 -1.21 19.27 9.62
CA PRO A 556 -0.68 19.71 8.33
C PRO A 556 -0.34 21.20 8.30
N GLY A 557 0.84 21.55 7.77
CA GLY A 557 1.34 22.93 7.70
C GLY A 557 0.45 23.91 6.91
N TRP A 558 -0.46 23.42 6.07
CA TRP A 558 -1.42 24.26 5.34
C TRP A 558 -2.54 24.82 6.24
N VAL A 559 -2.81 24.20 7.40
CA VAL A 559 -3.86 24.64 8.35
C VAL A 559 -3.63 26.09 8.79
N TYR A 560 -2.39 26.45 9.08
CA TYR A 560 -2.00 27.80 9.51
C TYR A 560 -2.17 28.88 8.43
N SER A 561 -2.47 28.50 7.19
CA SER A 561 -2.66 29.43 6.07
C SER A 561 -4.12 29.71 5.71
N LEU A 562 -5.09 29.06 6.38
CA LEU A 562 -6.51 29.30 6.20
C LEU A 562 -6.91 30.66 6.81
N ARG A 563 -7.34 31.62 5.99
CA ARG A 563 -7.63 32.98 6.44
C ARG A 563 -9.07 33.16 6.88
N GLY A 564 -10.02 32.58 6.14
CA GLY A 564 -11.46 32.62 6.44
C GLY A 564 -11.90 31.77 7.63
N LEU A 565 -10.98 31.03 8.26
CA LEU A 565 -11.27 30.12 9.36
C LEU A 565 -11.76 30.89 10.60
N GLN A 566 -12.97 30.57 11.06
CA GLN A 566 -13.63 31.16 12.23
C GLN A 566 -13.54 30.25 13.46
N GLU A 567 -13.61 28.93 13.26
CA GLU A 567 -13.61 27.94 14.33
C GLU A 567 -12.54 26.86 14.11
N LEU A 568 -11.75 26.58 15.13
CA LEU A 568 -10.67 25.58 15.09
C LEU A 568 -10.75 24.67 16.31
N HIS A 569 -10.92 23.38 16.08
CA HIS A 569 -10.97 22.35 17.12
C HIS A 569 -9.75 21.43 16.96
N LEU A 570 -8.90 21.40 17.98
CA LEU A 570 -7.70 20.57 18.02
C LEU A 570 -7.85 19.56 19.15
N SER A 571 -7.85 18.27 18.83
CA SER A 571 -7.89 17.19 19.81
C SER A 571 -6.68 16.28 19.67
N GLY A 572 -5.83 16.19 20.69
CA GLY A 572 -4.66 15.32 20.64
C GLY A 572 -3.49 15.78 21.51
N ARG A 573 -2.36 15.07 21.38
CA ARG A 573 -1.17 15.34 22.19
C ARG A 573 -0.36 16.52 21.64
N LEU A 574 -0.75 17.72 22.04
CA LEU A 574 -0.06 18.99 21.77
C LEU A 574 1.25 19.21 22.57
N GLY A 575 1.69 18.22 23.36
CA GLY A 575 2.86 18.32 24.23
C GLY A 575 4.19 18.31 23.48
N CYS A 576 5.12 19.17 23.87
CA CYS A 576 6.48 19.19 23.33
C CYS A 576 7.34 18.07 23.93
N GLU A 577 8.00 17.27 23.08
CA GLU A 577 9.14 16.43 23.46
C GLU A 577 10.46 17.25 23.59
N GLY A 578 10.34 18.56 23.83
CA GLY A 578 11.37 19.56 23.52
C GLY A 578 11.64 20.63 24.59
N GLY A 579 11.54 20.26 25.88
CA GLY A 579 12.07 21.03 27.00
C GLY A 579 11.35 22.36 27.32
N VAL A 580 11.94 23.12 28.24
CA VAL A 580 11.40 24.41 28.72
C VAL A 580 11.83 25.54 27.79
N GLY A 581 10.98 25.92 26.83
CA GLY A 581 11.18 27.17 26.09
C GLY A 581 10.54 27.29 24.70
N ARG A 582 10.15 26.19 24.06
CA ARG A 582 9.38 26.25 22.79
C ARG A 582 7.89 26.43 23.08
N GLY A 583 7.19 27.02 22.10
CA GLY A 583 5.74 27.26 22.16
C GLY A 583 4.94 25.99 21.88
N TRP A 584 3.77 26.10 21.26
CA TRP A 584 3.15 24.93 20.66
C TRP A 584 4.00 24.37 19.49
N ALA A 585 3.75 23.12 19.09
CA ALA A 585 4.18 22.62 17.79
C ALA A 585 3.38 23.26 16.63
N LEU A 586 2.23 23.85 16.97
CA LEU A 586 1.51 24.81 16.13
C LEU A 586 2.38 26.08 15.98
N GLY A 587 2.68 26.47 14.74
CA GLY A 587 3.52 27.63 14.44
C GLY A 587 2.82 28.98 14.64
N SER A 588 3.35 30.04 14.03
CA SER A 588 2.78 31.40 14.13
C SER A 588 1.31 31.42 13.67
N LEU A 589 0.39 31.79 14.54
CA LEU A 589 -1.05 31.79 14.27
C LEU A 589 -1.53 33.09 13.59
N ARG A 590 -0.61 34.05 13.34
CA ARG A 590 -0.81 35.41 12.77
C ARG A 590 -1.67 35.52 11.49
N GLN A 591 -1.88 34.42 10.77
CA GLN A 591 -2.66 34.38 9.54
C GLN A 591 -4.14 34.04 9.79
N LEU A 592 -4.48 33.39 10.91
CA LEU A 592 -5.85 33.00 11.30
C LEU A 592 -6.64 34.20 11.87
N ARG A 593 -6.62 35.35 11.19
CA ARG A 593 -7.12 36.63 11.71
C ARG A 593 -8.64 36.71 11.91
N HIS A 594 -9.38 35.77 11.35
CA HIS A 594 -10.83 35.67 11.52
C HIS A 594 -11.25 34.63 12.55
N LEU A 595 -10.29 33.97 13.22
CA LEU A 595 -10.57 32.94 14.22
C LEU A 595 -11.23 33.55 15.47
N ARG A 596 -12.46 33.12 15.73
CA ARG A 596 -13.32 33.53 16.85
C ARG A 596 -13.41 32.45 17.92
N VAL A 597 -13.42 31.18 17.54
CA VAL A 597 -13.54 30.04 18.44
C VAL A 597 -12.30 29.16 18.32
N LEU A 598 -11.68 28.85 19.45
CA LEU A 598 -10.62 27.87 19.54
C LEU A 598 -10.94 26.86 20.64
N VAL A 599 -11.01 25.58 20.27
CA VAL A 599 -11.28 24.46 21.18
C VAL A 599 -10.06 23.56 21.19
N LEU A 600 -9.53 23.31 22.39
CA LEU A 600 -8.36 22.47 22.62
C LEU A 600 -8.76 21.30 23.52
N ARG A 601 -8.56 20.07 23.05
CA ARG A 601 -8.75 18.85 23.85
C ARG A 601 -7.45 18.05 23.89
N GLY A 602 -7.03 17.61 25.07
CA GLY A 602 -5.78 16.87 25.24
C GLY A 602 -4.90 17.40 26.36
N MET A 603 -3.79 16.70 26.61
CA MET A 603 -2.91 16.94 27.76
C MET A 603 -1.99 18.17 27.59
N LEU A 604 -2.49 19.37 27.93
CA LEU A 604 -1.71 20.61 27.97
C LEU A 604 -1.19 20.92 29.39
N GLN A 605 0.13 21.03 29.53
CA GLN A 605 0.73 21.55 30.78
C GLN A 605 0.78 23.08 30.82
N ARG A 606 0.67 23.77 29.67
CA ARG A 606 0.89 25.22 29.54
C ARG A 606 0.05 25.83 28.42
N VAL A 607 -0.45 27.03 28.66
CA VAL A 607 -1.08 27.93 27.67
C VAL A 607 0.01 28.86 27.10
N PRO A 608 0.32 28.82 25.79
CA PRO A 608 1.49 29.49 25.24
C PRO A 608 1.29 30.99 25.03
N GLY A 609 2.40 31.70 24.76
CA GLY A 609 2.37 33.11 24.39
C GLY A 609 1.84 33.41 22.98
N GLU A 610 1.72 32.39 22.12
CA GLU A 610 1.24 32.48 20.72
C GLU A 610 -0.26 32.81 20.61
N LEU A 611 -1.07 32.45 21.60
CA LEU A 611 -2.47 32.91 21.70
C LEU A 611 -2.58 34.44 21.72
N GLY A 612 -1.54 35.14 22.18
CA GLY A 612 -1.46 36.60 22.10
C GLY A 612 -1.41 37.16 20.68
N GLU A 613 -1.11 36.34 19.67
CA GLU A 613 -1.19 36.74 18.25
C GLU A 613 -2.65 36.79 17.73
N LEU A 614 -3.57 36.11 18.43
CA LEU A 614 -5.01 36.04 18.13
C LEU A 614 -5.87 36.96 19.03
N ALA A 615 -5.23 37.75 19.89
CA ALA A 615 -5.89 38.56 20.92
C ALA A 615 -6.92 39.59 20.42
N GLY A 616 -6.89 39.95 19.13
CA GLY A 616 -7.83 40.86 18.49
C GLY A 616 -9.03 40.20 17.80
N SER A 617 -9.05 38.86 17.68
CA SER A 617 -10.12 38.12 16.98
C SER A 617 -10.82 37.07 17.85
N LEU A 618 -10.12 36.49 18.82
CA LEU A 618 -10.61 35.36 19.61
C LEU A 618 -11.70 35.79 20.61
N VAL A 619 -12.88 35.21 20.47
CA VAL A 619 -14.10 35.49 21.24
C VAL A 619 -14.35 34.41 22.30
N ARG A 620 -14.19 33.14 21.91
CA ARG A 620 -14.39 31.95 22.76
C ARG A 620 -13.13 31.09 22.77
N LEU A 621 -12.69 30.69 23.95
CA LEU A 621 -11.60 29.74 24.17
C LEU A 621 -12.08 28.61 25.07
N GLU A 622 -12.03 27.38 24.56
CA GLU A 622 -12.34 26.17 25.32
C GLU A 622 -11.08 25.32 25.45
N ILE A 623 -10.75 24.90 26.68
CA ILE A 623 -9.65 23.98 26.98
C ILE A 623 -10.20 22.86 27.84
N HIS A 624 -10.19 21.63 27.32
CA HIS A 624 -10.57 20.42 28.02
C HIS A 624 -9.33 19.52 28.17
N ASN A 625 -8.80 19.42 29.39
CA ASN A 625 -7.39 19.08 29.60
C ASN A 625 -7.10 17.63 29.98
N GLU A 626 -8.10 16.74 29.85
CA GLU A 626 -8.00 15.27 30.02
C GLU A 626 -7.34 14.84 31.35
N GLY A 627 -7.65 15.54 32.45
CA GLY A 627 -7.08 15.24 33.77
C GLY A 627 -5.58 15.57 33.91
N SER A 628 -5.04 16.50 33.12
CA SER A 628 -3.66 16.97 33.26
C SER A 628 -3.59 18.34 33.95
N ARG A 629 -2.57 18.55 34.80
CA ARG A 629 -2.44 19.80 35.58
C ARG A 629 -1.92 20.94 34.71
N LEU A 630 -2.74 21.97 34.55
CA LEU A 630 -2.39 23.18 33.79
C LEU A 630 -1.52 24.13 34.67
N LEU A 631 -0.20 24.16 34.41
CA LEU A 631 0.79 24.82 35.28
C LEU A 631 1.04 26.29 34.94
N VAL A 632 0.87 26.70 33.68
CA VAL A 632 1.21 28.06 33.22
C VAL A 632 0.10 28.63 32.36
N LEU A 633 -0.58 29.65 32.90
CA LEU A 633 -1.69 30.36 32.23
C LEU A 633 -1.32 31.79 31.79
N THR A 634 -0.03 32.14 31.76
CA THR A 634 0.43 33.50 31.38
C THR A 634 0.06 33.90 29.96
N GLY A 635 -0.16 32.94 29.05
CA GLY A 635 -0.69 33.19 27.71
C GLY A 635 -2.06 33.90 27.71
N LEU A 636 -2.94 33.57 28.67
CA LEU A 636 -4.27 34.20 28.77
C LEU A 636 -4.20 35.72 29.02
N ARG A 637 -3.13 36.22 29.66
CA ARG A 637 -2.96 37.66 29.93
C ARG A 637 -2.86 38.52 28.65
N ARG A 638 -2.66 37.90 27.48
CA ARG A 638 -2.61 38.62 26.20
C ARG A 638 -3.96 38.69 25.48
N VAL A 639 -4.87 37.72 25.68
CA VAL A 639 -6.17 37.64 24.97
C VAL A 639 -7.27 38.44 25.69
N ALA A 640 -7.00 39.71 25.99
CA ALA A 640 -7.86 40.56 26.81
C ALA A 640 -9.27 40.83 26.23
N GLY A 641 -9.48 40.58 24.94
CA GLY A 641 -10.76 40.74 24.22
C GLY A 641 -11.71 39.53 24.27
N LEU A 642 -11.33 38.44 24.95
CA LEU A 642 -12.14 37.23 25.09
C LEU A 642 -13.48 37.53 25.80
N THR A 643 -14.58 36.95 25.32
CA THR A 643 -15.89 37.04 25.99
C THR A 643 -16.32 35.76 26.69
N GLU A 644 -15.83 34.61 26.24
CA GLU A 644 -16.19 33.29 26.79
C GLU A 644 -14.94 32.44 27.03
N LEU A 645 -14.77 31.96 28.27
CA LEU A 645 -13.66 31.08 28.66
C LEU A 645 -14.19 29.82 29.33
N GLN A 646 -13.78 28.66 28.81
CA GLN A 646 -14.04 27.36 29.42
C GLN A 646 -12.70 26.65 29.68
N LEU A 647 -12.44 26.25 30.93
CA LEU A 647 -11.25 25.48 31.33
C LEU A 647 -11.70 24.24 32.14
N GLN A 648 -11.94 23.12 31.47
CA GLN A 648 -12.41 21.87 32.07
C GLN A 648 -11.27 20.86 32.27
N ASP A 649 -11.36 20.04 33.31
CA ASP A 649 -10.42 18.95 33.63
C ASP A 649 -8.95 19.37 33.73
N CYS A 650 -8.72 20.64 34.09
CA CYS A 650 -7.40 21.29 34.17
C CYS A 650 -6.67 21.08 35.51
N HIS A 651 -7.29 20.40 36.48
CA HIS A 651 -6.86 20.29 37.88
C HIS A 651 -6.44 21.63 38.51
N LEU A 652 -7.19 22.69 38.25
CA LEU A 652 -7.00 23.97 38.92
C LEU A 652 -7.39 23.85 40.40
N GLU A 653 -6.46 24.13 41.31
CA GLU A 653 -6.69 24.18 42.77
C GLU A 653 -7.21 25.55 43.25
N ARG A 654 -6.96 26.60 42.45
CA ARG A 654 -7.20 28.02 42.70
C ARG A 654 -7.51 28.76 41.38
N LEU A 655 -8.07 29.96 41.46
CA LEU A 655 -8.41 30.77 40.29
C LEU A 655 -7.14 31.42 39.69
N PRO A 656 -6.80 31.19 38.42
CA PRO A 656 -5.55 31.70 37.88
C PRO A 656 -5.54 33.23 37.76
N SER A 657 -4.51 33.88 38.32
CA SER A 657 -4.27 35.33 38.24
C SER A 657 -4.08 35.91 36.82
N ALA A 658 -4.24 35.09 35.78
CA ALA A 658 -4.37 35.54 34.40
C ALA A 658 -5.78 36.06 34.07
N LEU A 659 -6.82 35.62 34.79
CA LEU A 659 -8.21 36.09 34.62
C LEU A 659 -8.36 37.60 34.87
N LEU A 660 -7.49 38.18 35.72
CA LEU A 660 -7.40 39.62 35.99
C LEU A 660 -7.27 40.50 34.73
N ALA A 661 -6.78 39.95 33.61
CA ALA A 661 -6.59 40.68 32.36
C ALA A 661 -7.82 40.63 31.40
N LEU A 662 -8.81 39.78 31.67
CA LEU A 662 -9.90 39.46 30.74
C LEU A 662 -11.11 40.39 30.93
N THR A 663 -10.92 41.67 30.60
CA THR A 663 -11.90 42.75 30.93
C THR A 663 -13.23 42.68 30.18
N SER A 664 -13.30 42.01 29.02
CA SER A 664 -14.52 41.84 28.22
C SER A 664 -15.34 40.60 28.56
N LEU A 665 -14.86 39.76 29.48
CA LEU A 665 -15.38 38.42 29.73
C LEU A 665 -16.83 38.45 30.28
N ARG A 666 -17.67 37.58 29.73
CA ARG A 666 -19.11 37.42 30.03
C ARG A 666 -19.44 36.06 30.64
N THR A 667 -18.83 34.99 30.12
CA THR A 667 -19.02 33.63 30.62
C THR A 667 -17.68 33.05 31.08
N LEU A 668 -17.64 32.57 32.32
CA LEU A 668 -16.50 31.85 32.90
C LEU A 668 -16.98 30.47 33.33
N ASP A 669 -16.44 29.44 32.70
CA ASP A 669 -16.73 28.04 33.00
C ASP A 669 -15.45 27.33 33.45
N LEU A 670 -15.43 26.91 34.72
CA LEU A 670 -14.34 26.15 35.33
C LEU A 670 -14.89 24.85 35.95
N GLN A 671 -15.94 24.28 35.34
CA GLN A 671 -16.50 23.00 35.77
C GLN A 671 -15.44 21.87 35.70
N HIS A 672 -15.63 20.81 36.48
CA HIS A 672 -14.74 19.64 36.53
C HIS A 672 -13.28 20.01 36.83
N ASN A 673 -13.05 20.70 37.95
CA ASN A 673 -11.70 21.07 38.40
C ASN A 673 -11.43 20.55 39.81
N SER A 674 -10.50 21.17 40.54
CA SER A 674 -10.15 20.77 41.91
C SER A 674 -10.05 22.00 42.82
N LEU A 675 -10.82 23.05 42.50
CA LEU A 675 -10.83 24.33 43.20
C LEU A 675 -11.27 24.12 44.64
N ARG A 676 -10.45 24.55 45.60
CA ARG A 676 -10.75 24.43 47.05
C ARG A 676 -11.21 25.74 47.68
N THR A 677 -10.71 26.85 47.16
CA THR A 677 -10.82 28.19 47.74
C THR A 677 -11.07 29.20 46.62
N LEU A 678 -12.00 30.13 46.83
CA LEU A 678 -12.40 31.15 45.86
C LEU A 678 -12.05 32.59 46.28
N GLU A 679 -11.12 32.78 47.23
CA GLU A 679 -10.74 34.11 47.77
C GLU A 679 -10.34 35.11 46.67
N GLU A 680 -9.69 34.60 45.62
CA GLU A 680 -9.26 35.32 44.43
C GLU A 680 -10.40 35.92 43.59
N LEU A 681 -11.68 35.60 43.87
CA LEU A 681 -12.86 36.25 43.29
C LEU A 681 -12.83 37.78 43.45
N LEU A 682 -12.20 38.30 44.50
CA LEU A 682 -12.01 39.75 44.69
C LEU A 682 -11.28 40.40 43.50
N GLY A 683 -10.39 39.66 42.82
CA GLY A 683 -9.71 40.12 41.61
C GLY A 683 -10.65 40.34 40.42
N LEU A 684 -11.71 39.52 40.32
CA LEU A 684 -12.68 39.57 39.23
C LEU A 684 -13.63 40.79 39.31
N ALA A 685 -13.56 41.60 40.38
CA ALA A 685 -14.29 42.86 40.54
C ALA A 685 -14.17 43.84 39.35
N HIS A 686 -13.10 43.73 38.57
CA HIS A 686 -12.85 44.53 37.37
C HIS A 686 -13.68 44.08 36.15
N ILE A 687 -14.16 42.83 36.14
CA ILE A 687 -14.89 42.21 35.02
C ILE A 687 -16.38 42.55 35.13
N ARG A 688 -16.73 43.83 34.91
CA ARG A 688 -18.10 44.37 35.04
C ARG A 688 -19.14 43.80 34.05
N ARG A 689 -18.77 42.80 33.24
CA ARG A 689 -19.60 42.17 32.19
C ARG A 689 -19.84 40.67 32.41
N LEU A 690 -19.30 40.09 33.49
CA LEU A 690 -19.50 38.69 33.84
C LEU A 690 -20.98 38.46 34.22
N SER A 691 -21.72 37.77 33.35
CA SER A 691 -23.12 37.39 33.59
C SER A 691 -23.31 35.91 33.91
N CYS A 692 -22.33 35.06 33.57
CA CYS A 692 -22.38 33.62 33.83
C CYS A 692 -21.08 33.11 34.47
N LEU A 693 -21.19 32.48 35.63
CA LEU A 693 -20.08 31.86 36.35
C LEU A 693 -20.47 30.42 36.72
N ARG A 694 -19.75 29.44 36.16
CA ARG A 694 -19.94 28.01 36.43
C ARG A 694 -18.71 27.42 37.07
N LEU A 695 -18.92 26.78 38.21
CA LEU A 695 -17.92 26.21 39.11
C LEU A 695 -18.31 24.81 39.58
N ALA A 696 -19.26 24.14 38.92
CA ALA A 696 -19.73 22.82 39.32
C ALA A 696 -18.64 21.73 39.27
N HIS A 697 -18.85 20.63 40.00
CA HIS A 697 -17.90 19.51 40.11
C HIS A 697 -16.49 19.99 40.52
N ASN A 698 -16.44 20.67 41.67
CA ASN A 698 -15.21 21.16 42.29
C ASN A 698 -15.15 20.72 43.77
N ARG A 699 -14.30 21.33 44.60
CA ARG A 699 -14.11 20.97 46.02
C ARG A 699 -14.14 22.21 46.92
N VAL A 700 -14.99 23.18 46.58
CA VAL A 700 -15.09 24.44 47.30
C VAL A 700 -15.81 24.21 48.62
N LEU A 701 -15.14 24.52 49.73
CA LEU A 701 -15.63 24.32 51.10
C LEU A 701 -16.54 25.46 51.58
N ALA A 702 -16.24 26.69 51.15
CA ALA A 702 -16.99 27.89 51.50
C ALA A 702 -16.88 28.94 50.39
N LEU A 703 -17.95 29.69 50.18
CA LEU A 703 -17.98 30.81 49.24
C LEU A 703 -17.63 32.11 49.99
N PRO A 704 -16.59 32.87 49.58
CA PRO A 704 -16.19 34.08 50.30
C PRO A 704 -17.12 35.25 50.01
N ALA A 705 -17.19 36.20 50.95
CA ALA A 705 -18.01 37.41 50.83
C ALA A 705 -17.67 38.30 49.61
N SER A 706 -16.50 38.13 48.99
CA SER A 706 -16.11 38.80 47.75
C SER A 706 -16.99 38.45 46.54
N VAL A 707 -17.80 37.38 46.59
CA VAL A 707 -18.77 37.06 45.53
C VAL A 707 -19.78 38.18 45.28
N GLY A 708 -20.19 38.92 46.31
CA GLY A 708 -21.16 40.02 46.22
C GLY A 708 -20.68 41.26 45.43
N VAL A 709 -19.43 41.26 44.96
CA VAL A 709 -18.90 42.29 44.08
C VAL A 709 -19.32 42.07 42.62
N LEU A 710 -19.69 40.83 42.24
CA LEU A 710 -20.04 40.42 40.87
C LEU A 710 -21.46 40.82 40.45
N ARG A 711 -21.88 42.06 40.71
CA ARG A 711 -23.28 42.54 40.60
C ARG A 711 -23.97 42.35 39.24
N ALA A 712 -23.24 42.07 38.17
CA ALA A 712 -23.77 41.82 36.83
C ALA A 712 -24.14 40.35 36.56
N LEU A 713 -23.96 39.46 37.55
CA LEU A 713 -24.15 38.03 37.40
C LEU A 713 -25.64 37.64 37.33
N GLU A 714 -26.01 36.94 36.26
CA GLU A 714 -27.35 36.38 36.03
C GLU A 714 -27.42 34.87 36.30
N LEU A 715 -26.30 34.14 36.15
CA LEU A 715 -26.19 32.70 36.42
C LEU A 715 -24.97 32.43 37.32
N LEU A 716 -25.22 31.83 38.48
CA LEU A 716 -24.21 31.25 39.36
C LEU A 716 -24.46 29.76 39.52
N ASP A 717 -23.49 28.96 39.10
CA ASP A 717 -23.50 27.50 39.24
C ASP A 717 -22.33 27.03 40.10
N LEU A 718 -22.68 26.36 41.19
CA LEU A 718 -21.81 25.84 42.25
C LEU A 718 -22.17 24.37 42.56
N GLY A 719 -22.87 23.66 41.66
CA GLY A 719 -23.32 22.29 41.90
C GLY A 719 -22.17 21.29 42.16
N TYR A 720 -22.41 20.23 42.92
CA TYR A 720 -21.42 19.20 43.26
C TYR A 720 -20.11 19.78 43.81
N ASN A 721 -20.24 20.53 44.92
CA ASN A 721 -19.14 21.10 45.70
C ASN A 721 -19.23 20.63 47.16
N GLN A 722 -18.62 21.34 48.11
CA GLN A 722 -18.58 20.97 49.52
C GLN A 722 -19.01 22.14 50.42
N LEU A 723 -19.89 23.02 49.90
CA LEU A 723 -20.36 24.22 50.59
C LEU A 723 -21.23 23.86 51.80
N GLN A 724 -20.84 24.31 52.99
CA GLN A 724 -21.61 24.14 54.23
C GLN A 724 -22.59 25.30 54.51
N SER A 725 -22.26 26.51 54.04
CA SER A 725 -23.11 27.69 54.20
C SER A 725 -22.89 28.71 53.08
N LEU A 726 -23.85 29.63 52.92
CA LEU A 726 -23.80 30.73 51.95
C LEU A 726 -23.51 32.06 52.67
N PRO A 727 -22.58 32.89 52.17
CA PRO A 727 -22.31 34.20 52.76
C PRO A 727 -23.49 35.15 52.49
N PRO A 728 -23.90 36.01 53.45
CA PRO A 728 -24.97 36.99 53.21
C PRO A 728 -24.66 37.94 52.04
N ALA A 729 -23.38 38.12 51.71
CA ALA A 729 -22.94 38.90 50.57
C ALA A 729 -23.37 38.36 49.20
N LEU A 730 -23.71 37.08 49.06
CA LEU A 730 -24.26 36.50 47.82
C LEU A 730 -25.59 37.14 47.44
N PHE A 731 -26.40 37.55 48.42
CA PHE A 731 -27.75 38.08 48.19
C PHE A 731 -27.77 39.55 47.76
N ASN A 732 -26.60 40.20 47.69
CA ASN A 732 -26.41 41.48 47.01
C ASN A 732 -26.42 41.37 45.47
N LEU A 733 -26.48 40.15 44.92
CA LEU A 733 -26.50 39.88 43.48
C LEU A 733 -27.94 39.97 42.92
N HIS A 734 -28.58 41.14 43.04
CA HIS A 734 -30.00 41.32 42.71
C HIS A 734 -30.39 40.97 41.26
N HIS A 735 -29.44 40.91 40.31
CA HIS A 735 -29.69 40.50 38.93
C HIS A 735 -29.61 38.97 38.69
N LEU A 736 -29.37 38.17 39.74
CA LEU A 736 -29.25 36.72 39.63
C LEU A 736 -30.60 36.09 39.28
N ARG A 737 -30.64 35.40 38.12
CA ARG A 737 -31.80 34.66 37.61
C ARG A 737 -31.72 33.17 37.90
N ARG A 738 -30.51 32.59 37.92
CA ARG A 738 -30.28 31.15 38.07
C ARG A 738 -29.22 30.91 39.13
N LEU A 739 -29.59 30.19 40.19
CA LEU A 739 -28.70 29.77 41.27
C LEU A 739 -28.73 28.25 41.41
N LEU A 740 -27.63 27.59 41.03
CA LEU A 740 -27.49 26.14 41.09
C LEU A 740 -26.51 25.76 42.20
N LEU A 741 -27.02 25.07 43.22
CA LEU A 741 -26.32 24.67 44.46
C LEU A 741 -26.52 23.17 44.76
N ALA A 742 -27.01 22.39 43.79
CA ALA A 742 -27.23 20.95 43.90
C ALA A 742 -25.99 20.20 44.42
N GLY A 743 -26.14 19.12 45.18
CA GLY A 743 -25.04 18.26 45.63
C GLY A 743 -23.99 18.99 46.48
N ASN A 744 -24.43 19.75 47.48
CA ASN A 744 -23.57 20.43 48.46
C ASN A 744 -23.86 19.90 49.88
N LEU A 745 -23.41 20.63 50.91
CA LEU A 745 -23.55 20.27 52.32
C LEU A 745 -24.30 21.36 53.11
N LEU A 746 -25.22 22.07 52.45
CA LEU A 746 -25.96 23.18 53.07
C LEU A 746 -27.00 22.63 54.06
N ASP A 747 -26.83 22.97 55.33
CA ASP A 747 -27.76 22.60 56.40
C ASP A 747 -28.95 23.60 56.49
N GLU A 748 -28.75 24.87 56.15
CA GLU A 748 -29.79 25.92 56.10
C GLU A 748 -29.70 26.82 54.84
N LEU A 749 -30.84 27.39 54.42
CA LEU A 749 -30.93 28.46 53.42
C LEU A 749 -31.29 29.80 54.13
N PRO A 750 -30.40 30.81 54.17
CA PRO A 750 -30.65 32.04 54.92
C PRO A 750 -31.75 32.92 54.30
N ALA A 751 -32.47 33.65 55.17
CA ALA A 751 -33.62 34.49 54.82
C ALA A 751 -33.31 35.60 53.79
N GLU A 752 -32.05 36.04 53.71
CA GLU A 752 -31.57 36.98 52.70
C GLU A 752 -31.78 36.50 51.25
N VAL A 753 -32.09 35.21 51.00
CA VAL A 753 -32.52 34.71 49.68
C VAL A 753 -33.66 35.54 49.07
N GLY A 754 -34.55 36.09 49.90
CA GLY A 754 -35.63 37.00 49.46
C GLY A 754 -35.16 38.36 48.91
N ALA A 755 -33.86 38.65 48.86
CA ALA A 755 -33.29 39.80 48.15
C ALA A 755 -33.01 39.52 46.65
N LEU A 756 -33.18 38.27 46.20
CA LEU A 756 -33.02 37.83 44.81
C LEU A 756 -34.37 37.83 44.07
N THR A 757 -34.96 39.02 43.90
CA THR A 757 -36.33 39.17 43.36
C THR A 757 -36.49 38.74 41.90
N PHE A 758 -35.40 38.64 41.13
CA PHE A 758 -35.38 38.23 39.72
C PHE A 758 -35.01 36.74 39.51
N LEU A 759 -34.94 35.96 40.59
CA LEU A 759 -34.57 34.54 40.55
C LEU A 759 -35.67 33.70 39.87
N THR A 760 -35.36 33.14 38.70
CA THR A 760 -36.26 32.27 37.91
C THR A 760 -36.00 30.79 38.14
N GLU A 761 -34.77 30.40 38.50
CA GLU A 761 -34.41 29.00 38.79
C GLU A 761 -33.53 28.90 40.05
N LEU A 762 -33.92 28.01 40.95
CA LEU A 762 -33.18 27.67 42.16
C LEU A 762 -33.08 26.13 42.27
N ASP A 763 -31.86 25.62 42.29
CA ASP A 763 -31.59 24.20 42.55
C ASP A 763 -30.76 24.04 43.82
N LEU A 764 -31.35 23.39 44.82
CA LEU A 764 -30.78 23.06 46.13
C LEU A 764 -30.82 21.54 46.38
N SER A 765 -31.02 20.72 45.34
CA SER A 765 -31.16 19.28 45.51
C SER A 765 -29.92 18.60 46.08
N GLY A 766 -30.06 17.51 46.82
CA GLY A 766 -28.91 16.80 47.40
C GLY A 766 -28.11 17.67 48.39
N ASN A 767 -28.81 18.36 49.30
CA ASN A 767 -28.24 19.10 50.42
C ASN A 767 -28.78 18.50 51.74
N ARG A 768 -28.83 19.26 52.83
CA ARG A 768 -29.24 18.81 54.17
C ARG A 768 -30.32 19.70 54.79
N LEU A 769 -31.05 20.43 53.96
CA LEU A 769 -32.02 21.44 54.40
C LEU A 769 -33.15 20.76 55.19
N GLU A 770 -33.33 21.15 56.45
CA GLU A 770 -34.46 20.73 57.30
C GLU A 770 -35.72 21.60 57.09
N SER A 771 -35.54 22.86 56.66
CA SER A 771 -36.62 23.80 56.34
C SER A 771 -36.20 24.81 55.27
N LEU A 772 -37.16 25.62 54.79
CA LEU A 772 -36.94 26.72 53.85
C LEU A 772 -37.47 28.05 54.45
N PRO A 773 -36.80 29.18 54.22
CA PRO A 773 -37.23 30.49 54.74
C PRO A 773 -38.50 31.00 54.02
N PRO A 774 -39.48 31.58 54.73
CA PRO A 774 -40.68 32.17 54.13
C PRO A 774 -40.37 33.38 53.22
N GLU A 775 -39.20 34.01 53.37
CA GLU A 775 -38.70 35.07 52.49
C GLU A 775 -38.53 34.63 51.04
N LEU A 776 -38.23 33.34 50.79
CA LEU A 776 -38.15 32.78 49.44
C LEU A 776 -39.50 32.88 48.73
N PHE A 777 -40.57 32.43 49.39
CA PHE A 777 -41.91 32.34 48.83
C PHE A 777 -42.63 33.69 48.78
N SER A 778 -42.31 34.59 49.70
CA SER A 778 -42.90 35.94 49.75
C SER A 778 -42.21 36.99 48.88
N ARG A 779 -40.99 36.74 48.36
CA ARG A 779 -40.23 37.74 47.58
C ARG A 779 -39.67 37.30 46.23
N CYS A 780 -39.37 36.02 46.01
CA CYS A 780 -38.85 35.53 44.71
C CYS A 780 -39.99 35.22 43.72
N LEU A 781 -40.85 36.19 43.45
CA LEU A 781 -42.12 36.00 42.71
C LEU A 781 -41.96 35.56 41.23
N GLU A 782 -40.77 35.77 40.64
CA GLU A 782 -40.41 35.32 39.28
C GLU A 782 -39.95 33.84 39.21
N LEU A 783 -39.95 33.11 40.33
CA LEU A 783 -39.43 31.73 40.38
C LEU A 783 -40.28 30.77 39.55
N ARG A 784 -39.64 30.09 38.59
CA ARG A 784 -40.26 29.15 37.63
C ARG A 784 -39.91 27.71 37.93
N SER A 785 -38.66 27.45 38.35
CA SER A 785 -38.19 26.13 38.74
C SER A 785 -37.56 26.16 40.13
N LEU A 786 -38.11 25.37 41.05
CA LEU A 786 -37.54 25.10 42.37
C LEU A 786 -37.26 23.61 42.49
N ASN A 787 -35.99 23.22 42.65
CA ASN A 787 -35.60 21.84 42.94
C ASN A 787 -35.00 21.77 44.34
N VAL A 788 -35.65 21.04 45.24
CA VAL A 788 -35.20 20.77 46.62
C VAL A 788 -35.23 19.27 46.93
N SER A 789 -35.24 18.42 45.90
CA SER A 789 -35.22 16.96 46.05
C SER A 789 -33.96 16.47 46.79
N HIS A 790 -34.03 15.30 47.44
CA HIS A 790 -32.92 14.76 48.26
C HIS A 790 -32.44 15.76 49.33
N ASN A 791 -33.34 16.18 50.21
CA ASN A 791 -33.07 16.99 51.40
C ASN A 791 -33.80 16.38 52.62
N SER A 792 -33.82 17.09 53.75
CA SER A 792 -34.45 16.64 55.00
C SER A 792 -35.69 17.47 55.37
N LEU A 793 -36.36 18.08 54.38
CA LEU A 793 -37.48 19.00 54.63
C LEU A 793 -38.64 18.28 55.31
N GLY A 794 -39.01 18.72 56.52
CA GLY A 794 -40.17 18.19 57.26
C GLY A 794 -41.50 18.82 56.85
N SER A 795 -41.48 20.09 56.46
CA SER A 795 -42.64 20.82 55.92
C SER A 795 -42.20 21.92 54.94
N LEU A 796 -43.15 22.41 54.13
CA LEU A 796 -42.99 23.63 53.34
C LEU A 796 -43.58 24.83 54.10
N PRO A 797 -42.91 25.99 54.12
CA PRO A 797 -43.45 27.18 54.78
C PRO A 797 -44.66 27.75 54.01
N PRO A 798 -45.56 28.49 54.69
CA PRO A 798 -46.73 29.07 54.07
C PRO A 798 -46.38 30.20 53.08
N GLY A 799 -47.23 30.39 52.08
CA GLY A 799 -47.09 31.41 51.04
C GLY A 799 -46.63 30.88 49.68
N LEU A 800 -46.62 29.56 49.48
CA LEU A 800 -46.28 28.92 48.19
C LEU A 800 -47.17 29.41 47.03
N SER A 801 -48.42 29.75 47.35
CA SER A 801 -49.42 30.36 46.45
C SER A 801 -48.98 31.69 45.82
N ASN A 802 -48.03 32.42 46.41
CA ASN A 802 -47.51 33.67 45.84
C ASN A 802 -46.64 33.44 44.60
N LEU A 803 -46.06 32.25 44.43
CA LEU A 803 -45.19 31.90 43.30
C LEU A 803 -46.01 31.57 42.03
N SER A 804 -46.79 32.55 41.55
CA SER A 804 -47.70 32.41 40.41
C SER A 804 -47.03 31.96 39.09
N GLN A 805 -45.71 32.18 38.96
CA GLN A 805 -44.89 31.79 37.81
C GLN A 805 -44.27 30.37 37.92
N LEU A 806 -44.44 29.69 39.06
CA LEU A 806 -43.81 28.40 39.32
C LEU A 806 -44.41 27.30 38.43
N SER A 807 -43.60 26.76 37.53
CA SER A 807 -43.99 25.71 36.59
C SER A 807 -43.31 24.37 36.86
N ARG A 808 -42.26 24.34 37.70
CA ARG A 808 -41.59 23.12 38.17
C ARG A 808 -41.23 23.22 39.65
N LEU A 809 -41.63 22.20 40.41
CA LEU A 809 -41.37 22.06 41.84
C LEU A 809 -41.00 20.60 42.13
N ASP A 810 -39.75 20.34 42.49
CA ASP A 810 -39.26 18.98 42.78
C ASP A 810 -38.94 18.82 44.27
N LEU A 811 -39.70 17.94 44.91
CA LEU A 811 -39.75 17.70 46.36
C LEU A 811 -39.34 16.25 46.73
N ARG A 812 -39.05 15.40 45.75
CA ARG A 812 -38.84 13.94 45.94
C ARG A 812 -37.72 13.64 46.94
N SER A 813 -37.86 12.57 47.72
CA SER A 813 -36.90 12.20 48.77
C SER A 813 -36.63 13.34 49.76
N ASN A 814 -37.70 13.76 50.44
CA ASN A 814 -37.70 14.62 51.62
C ASN A 814 -38.53 13.95 52.73
N SER A 815 -38.52 14.52 53.94
CA SER A 815 -39.27 14.00 55.11
C SER A 815 -40.65 14.68 55.27
N LEU A 816 -41.28 15.07 54.17
CA LEU A 816 -42.55 15.80 54.16
C LEU A 816 -43.71 14.89 54.59
N GLU A 817 -44.36 15.18 55.72
CA GLU A 817 -45.55 14.43 56.17
C GLU A 817 -46.82 14.82 55.38
N GLU A 818 -46.94 16.10 55.01
CA GLU A 818 -48.06 16.64 54.23
C GLU A 818 -47.60 17.69 53.20
N LEU A 819 -48.49 18.07 52.28
CA LEU A 819 -48.28 19.14 51.31
C LEU A 819 -49.26 20.29 51.57
N PRO A 820 -48.82 21.56 51.47
CA PRO A 820 -49.68 22.70 51.72
C PRO A 820 -50.80 22.80 50.69
N MET A 821 -52.02 23.03 51.18
CA MET A 821 -53.24 23.22 50.37
C MET A 821 -53.09 24.33 49.31
N GLU A 822 -52.19 25.29 49.57
CA GLU A 822 -51.80 26.39 48.69
C GLU A 822 -51.25 25.98 47.32
N LEU A 823 -50.82 24.72 47.13
CA LEU A 823 -50.49 24.17 45.82
C LEU A 823 -51.63 24.33 44.80
N GLY A 824 -52.88 24.24 45.24
CA GLY A 824 -54.07 24.45 44.40
C GLY A 824 -54.27 25.91 43.93
N CYS A 825 -53.45 26.85 44.42
CA CYS A 825 -53.46 28.25 44.00
C CYS A 825 -52.30 28.60 43.06
N CYS A 826 -51.32 27.72 42.86
CA CYS A 826 -50.14 27.95 42.02
C CYS A 826 -50.49 27.86 40.52
N SER A 827 -50.93 28.98 39.94
CA SER A 827 -51.50 29.04 38.58
C SER A 827 -50.60 28.55 37.43
N GLY A 828 -49.28 28.50 37.61
CA GLY A 828 -48.33 28.01 36.60
C GLY A 828 -48.00 26.50 36.70
N LEU A 829 -48.42 25.83 37.77
CA LEU A 829 -47.96 24.49 38.13
C LEU A 829 -48.88 23.41 37.54
N HIS A 830 -48.61 23.02 36.30
CA HIS A 830 -49.36 21.96 35.60
C HIS A 830 -48.72 20.57 35.78
N GLY A 831 -49.49 19.51 35.51
CA GLY A 831 -49.33 18.16 36.08
C GLY A 831 -48.04 17.35 35.89
N GLU A 832 -47.06 17.79 35.09
CA GLU A 832 -45.71 17.18 35.06
C GLU A 832 -44.64 18.03 35.80
N GLY A 833 -45.01 19.24 36.23
CA GLY A 833 -44.14 20.18 36.92
C GLY A 833 -43.94 19.86 38.41
N LEU A 834 -44.96 19.32 39.07
CA LEU A 834 -44.92 18.94 40.49
C LEU A 834 -44.40 17.51 40.64
N LEU A 835 -43.12 17.39 41.02
CA LEU A 835 -42.44 16.10 41.20
C LEU A 835 -42.33 15.78 42.69
N VAL A 836 -43.06 14.77 43.13
CA VAL A 836 -43.15 14.32 44.53
C VAL A 836 -43.27 12.79 44.55
N GLU A 837 -43.24 12.19 45.74
CA GLU A 837 -43.47 10.76 45.89
C GLU A 837 -44.96 10.41 45.77
N ASP A 838 -45.26 9.27 45.15
CA ASP A 838 -46.64 8.90 44.75
C ASP A 838 -47.62 8.91 45.93
N TRP A 839 -47.19 8.46 47.11
CA TRP A 839 -48.02 8.41 48.32
C TRP A 839 -48.46 9.81 48.77
N LEU A 840 -47.59 10.82 48.64
CA LEU A 840 -47.90 12.21 48.98
C LEU A 840 -48.77 12.86 47.89
N LEU A 841 -48.60 12.45 46.62
CA LEU A 841 -49.52 12.77 45.52
C LEU A 841 -50.90 12.08 45.68
N HIS A 842 -51.01 11.03 46.49
CA HIS A 842 -52.28 10.40 46.89
C HIS A 842 -52.93 11.04 48.12
N ALA A 843 -52.16 11.72 48.97
CA ALA A 843 -52.68 12.47 50.12
C ALA A 843 -53.38 13.79 49.71
N LEU A 844 -53.05 14.36 48.55
CA LEU A 844 -53.66 15.59 48.05
C LEU A 844 -55.19 15.49 47.84
N PRO A 845 -55.98 16.53 48.19
CA PRO A 845 -57.41 16.56 47.93
C PRO A 845 -57.76 16.43 46.45
N ARG A 846 -58.88 15.77 46.14
CA ARG A 846 -59.33 15.52 44.75
C ARG A 846 -59.35 16.78 43.88
N HIS A 847 -59.88 17.90 44.39
CA HIS A 847 -59.92 19.17 43.67
C HIS A 847 -58.51 19.71 43.28
N VAL A 848 -57.51 19.52 44.14
CA VAL A 848 -56.12 19.93 43.85
C VAL A 848 -55.50 18.99 42.82
N LYS A 849 -55.75 17.68 42.96
CA LYS A 849 -55.30 16.66 42.00
C LYS A 849 -55.91 16.89 40.60
N GLU A 850 -57.20 17.19 40.53
CA GLU A 850 -57.90 17.54 39.30
C GLU A 850 -57.33 18.82 38.68
N PHE A 851 -57.11 19.89 39.46
CA PHE A 851 -56.48 21.13 39.00
C PHE A 851 -55.09 20.90 38.40
N LEU A 852 -54.23 20.11 39.06
CA LEU A 852 -52.91 19.75 38.55
C LEU A 852 -53.00 18.97 37.22
N THR A 853 -53.96 18.05 37.08
CA THR A 853 -54.15 17.26 35.85
C THR A 853 -54.80 18.00 34.69
N GLN A 854 -55.43 19.16 34.91
CA GLN A 854 -56.12 19.91 33.85
C GLN A 854 -55.24 21.01 33.24
N PRO A 855 -55.10 21.07 31.90
CA PRO A 855 -54.33 22.11 31.23
C PRO A 855 -55.11 23.44 31.16
N GLY A 856 -55.15 24.15 32.29
CA GLY A 856 -55.53 25.56 32.39
C GLY A 856 -57.03 25.86 32.52
N SER A 857 -57.46 26.29 33.71
CA SER A 857 -58.65 27.12 33.88
C SER A 857 -58.42 28.15 35.01
N HIS A 858 -59.14 29.28 34.97
CA HIS A 858 -58.83 30.45 35.78
C HIS A 858 -59.66 30.58 37.07
N THR A 859 -59.11 31.35 38.01
CA THR A 859 -59.71 31.87 39.27
C THR A 859 -59.84 30.89 40.43
N CYS A 860 -58.96 31.05 41.42
CA CYS A 860 -59.26 30.71 42.81
C CYS A 860 -59.88 31.96 43.47
N LYS A 861 -61.06 31.83 44.09
CA LYS A 861 -61.67 32.92 44.87
C LYS A 861 -61.25 32.82 46.34
N SER A 862 -60.94 33.96 46.94
CA SER A 862 -60.57 34.07 48.36
C SER A 862 -61.72 33.68 49.29
N LEU A 863 -61.41 32.90 50.34
CA LEU A 863 -62.31 32.71 51.47
C LEU A 863 -62.13 33.86 52.48
N GLU A 864 -63.18 34.67 52.68
CA GLU A 864 -63.31 35.50 53.88
C GLU A 864 -64.72 35.43 54.48
N SER A 865 -64.83 34.68 55.58
CA SER A 865 -65.72 34.96 56.73
C SER A 865 -67.25 34.74 56.65
N HIS A 866 -67.76 34.22 57.79
CA HIS A 866 -69.08 34.36 58.40
C HIS A 866 -70.38 33.70 57.85
N SER A 867 -71.03 32.99 58.80
CA SER A 867 -72.48 32.78 59.03
C SER A 867 -73.33 31.87 58.12
N ARG A 868 -73.88 30.83 58.77
CA ARG A 868 -75.19 30.16 58.50
C ARG A 868 -76.38 31.14 58.71
N PRO A 869 -77.66 30.78 58.41
CA PRO A 869 -78.21 29.54 57.82
C PRO A 869 -78.93 29.85 56.45
N ASP A 870 -79.85 29.12 55.83
CA ASP A 870 -80.86 28.11 56.25
C ASP A 870 -81.26 27.14 55.10
N SER A 871 -82.37 26.41 55.24
CA SER A 871 -82.92 25.41 54.28
C SER A 871 -83.41 26.03 52.94
N ASP A 872 -83.59 25.27 51.84
CA ASP A 872 -84.79 24.43 51.60
C ASP A 872 -84.62 23.30 50.54
N SER A 873 -85.67 22.49 50.39
CA SER A 873 -85.64 21.08 49.95
C SER A 873 -86.16 20.73 48.54
N PHE A 874 -85.69 19.59 48.01
CA PHE A 874 -86.31 18.73 46.97
C PHE A 874 -86.38 19.29 45.51
N PRO A 875 -86.38 18.44 44.45
CA PRO A 875 -87.18 17.22 44.20
C PRO A 875 -86.36 15.90 44.28
N TYR A 876 -86.85 14.66 44.40
CA TYR A 876 -88.12 13.90 44.27
C TYR A 876 -87.86 12.71 43.32
N PHE A 877 -88.31 11.49 43.68
CA PHE A 877 -87.94 10.23 43.01
C PHE A 877 -88.95 9.74 41.96
N SER A 878 -88.46 9.10 40.89
CA SER A 878 -88.92 7.77 40.44
C SER A 878 -87.81 7.07 39.63
N ALA A 879 -87.53 5.76 39.63
CA ALA A 879 -88.14 4.53 40.17
C ALA A 879 -88.75 3.53 39.14
N THR A 880 -87.91 3.07 38.21
CA THR A 880 -88.00 1.79 37.45
C THR A 880 -86.58 1.49 36.91
N GLN A 881 -86.08 0.26 36.77
CA GLN A 881 -86.67 -1.09 36.81
C GLN A 881 -85.84 -2.08 37.67
N TRP A 882 -86.42 -3.26 37.90
CA TRP A 882 -85.93 -4.44 38.66
C TRP A 882 -84.92 -5.29 37.84
N SER A 883 -84.16 -6.28 38.34
CA SER A 883 -83.74 -6.74 39.69
C SER A 883 -82.83 -7.99 39.57
N PHE A 884 -82.10 -8.36 40.64
CA PHE A 884 -81.34 -9.64 40.81
C PHE A 884 -80.20 -9.89 39.78
N SER A 885 -79.03 -10.39 40.17
CA SER A 885 -78.75 -11.45 41.14
C SER A 885 -77.32 -11.36 41.71
N SER A 886 -76.97 -12.20 42.70
CA SER A 886 -75.66 -12.22 43.35
C SER A 886 -74.87 -13.51 43.09
N ALA A 887 -73.64 -13.38 42.59
CA ALA A 887 -72.52 -14.33 42.71
C ALA A 887 -71.25 -13.47 42.65
N LEU A 888 -70.38 -13.42 43.66
CA LEU A 888 -69.56 -14.49 44.27
C LEU A 888 -68.33 -14.85 43.42
N GLU A 889 -67.18 -14.41 43.94
CA GLU A 889 -65.80 -14.88 43.78
C GLU A 889 -65.30 -15.51 42.46
N SER A 890 -64.21 -14.91 41.97
CA SER A 890 -62.94 -15.56 41.56
C SER A 890 -62.45 -15.29 40.13
N ARG A 891 -61.15 -14.99 40.05
CA ARG A 891 -60.32 -14.71 38.86
C ARG A 891 -60.66 -13.38 38.17
N ILE A 892 -59.69 -12.57 37.72
CA ILE A 892 -58.22 -12.74 37.72
C ILE A 892 -57.60 -11.78 38.75
#